data_AF-A0AA42N4Q4-F1
#
_entry.id   AF-A0AA42N4Q4-F1
#
_cell.length_a   1.000
_cell.length_b   1.000
_cell.length_c   1.000
_cell.angle_alpha   90.00
_cell.angle_beta   90.00
_cell.angle_gamma   90.00
#
_symmetry.space_group_name_H-M   'P 1'
#
loop_
_entity.id
_entity.type
_entity.pdbx_description
1 polymer ?
#
loop_
_entity_poly.entity_id
_entity_poly.type
_entity_poly.pdbx_seq_one_letter_code
_entity_poly.pdbx_strand_id
1 'polypeptide(L)'
;MRYINDRDTALSALIYFVCMVLLCFAAFVGLTSWPFGPLSALVSSSSLYGFVVAFSGYAWLLCALFWASAPGIAAQRFVFFSWPVVSLALWWGLHRDVAVGWLPGADVEMPTLLGVGMAMPAQLALLWRVIFPQRESSETLESGVRWLLLMLFLFVLVPRSALDLTVSLHPLIYDFYALKFDVAAGLNITPWVIEVIQAVPGFGPLVSVAYGLTPLAFLALVLLQLRGRPAHLPNAILLWVVLTFCALVAYHFFPITGPKYIFGSEGYLAQLSHPETLPLQLVAGALAPRNGMPSMHFGWMFAATLIWCLSDTRRLSRWLLGLMTFSVALATLYLGEHYFVDLIVAVPFVLAVIALCSTGVSWAGGRAHTVVLGFGCWLVWVLLLRSQMDFFIASPWACWALIGLTGVVVWLQIRALLAFRAAACVEAAGVAEVSFESARPDGRLVWRLGLMFFASGAAALIYQVLFAKELALVFGSTSTATFTVLATFLGGMAIGSLIGGVIAVRVRRPIAAYAFVELAIGGFCVATPVLFSMIQGVYVYLAAEISPGSPVLLALRVSLGAAVLLVPTVMMGITLPLMAQALSSQGERIGQSVAMLYASNTAGAAFGAILTSYAIIPLLGTQSTTLLAALINFLVALGALELVKSIKVSQPTGVGLASSYRPLAYAAGRGELISAWLALCVGGVLSLGLEVVYVHLLSIVAGNSVYAFGLMLATFLVGLALGGEFGRRLIINSNIDRVGLLVLVQLALAAAVALGAWGWDMIPSYFASFAGFPLATSFGSREMIRGMVCALVMIPPTICIGMSYTIAMDVATSAGVKGIKILGVSAALNTFGNIAGVLIFGFFLLPWLGGLVATKVVAMGAIAIAVMILLIGAVKRSRWSLCGAVAASVVLVVVSPTQLNYELLSSGANVYFSEQRWGEVVDHAESIDGGLTSVARSTNENGTIKTLLTNGKFQGNDALRGEVQAQIGFAVLPLLHQPNRDNALVIGYGTGATSRVFHDAGFANLEIAELSADVVRLADENFAGINSRVSQLGGVETHITDGRNFLLLTRNKYDIISMEISSIWFAGAASLYNQEFYRLARSKLKSDGVLQQWVQLHHMSPTDFLTIIGTLRAEFSYVSLYLVGGQGILIATNDISRAEPNAEVMRVLDDFSGLHAVRELAGRNFSAIANELLLTPRQVDVLLDEIGFGRALWLSTDKNLRLEYSTPKANANPHVDTVEINMGLIRAAQARDSERVNSSGG
;
A
#
# COMPACT_ATOMS: atom_id res chain seq x y z
N MET A 1 9.39 31.56 -14.04
CA MET A 1 9.54 33.03 -14.11
C MET A 1 10.96 33.52 -14.41
N ARG A 2 12.05 32.78 -14.11
CA ARG A 2 13.43 33.24 -14.40
C ARG A 2 13.92 33.09 -15.86
N TYR A 3 13.05 32.72 -16.81
CA TYR A 3 13.44 32.41 -18.20
C TYR A 3 12.55 33.13 -19.25
N ILE A 4 12.23 34.40 -19.01
CA ILE A 4 11.54 35.23 -20.02
C ILE A 4 12.58 36.20 -20.57
N ASN A 5 13.22 35.82 -21.66
CA ASN A 5 13.96 36.77 -22.49
C ASN A 5 13.46 36.67 -23.93
N ASP A 6 13.17 37.85 -24.47
CA ASP A 6 12.75 38.23 -25.82
C ASP A 6 11.35 37.87 -26.38
N ARG A 7 10.58 38.95 -26.58
CA ARG A 7 9.54 39.23 -27.60
C ARG A 7 8.38 38.23 -27.79
N ASP A 8 7.52 38.08 -26.77
CA ASP A 8 6.06 37.99 -26.95
C ASP A 8 5.38 37.92 -25.58
N THR A 9 5.25 39.07 -24.91
CA THR A 9 4.99 39.13 -23.46
C THR A 9 3.51 39.14 -23.06
N ALA A 10 2.56 39.38 -23.96
CA ALA A 10 1.14 39.45 -23.58
C ALA A 10 0.38 38.14 -23.83
N LEU A 11 0.52 37.56 -25.02
CA LEU A 11 -0.17 36.32 -25.38
C LEU A 11 0.46 35.10 -24.69
N SER A 12 1.79 35.03 -24.66
CA SER A 12 2.51 33.98 -23.91
C SER A 12 2.22 34.11 -22.42
N ALA A 13 2.17 35.32 -21.85
CA ALA A 13 1.79 35.50 -20.45
C ALA A 13 0.31 35.15 -20.19
N LEU A 14 -0.61 35.42 -21.12
CA LEU A 14 -2.01 35.02 -21.00
C LEU A 14 -2.17 33.50 -21.08
N ILE A 15 -1.46 32.84 -22.00
CA ILE A 15 -1.44 31.38 -22.13
C ILE A 15 -0.78 30.76 -20.89
N TYR A 16 0.35 31.29 -20.42
CA TYR A 16 0.99 30.85 -19.18
C TYR A 16 0.11 31.12 -17.96
N PHE A 17 -0.64 32.22 -17.91
CA PHE A 17 -1.55 32.55 -16.83
C PHE A 17 -2.77 31.61 -16.83
N VAL A 18 -3.35 31.32 -18.00
CA VAL A 18 -4.44 30.33 -18.14
C VAL A 18 -3.93 28.93 -17.80
N CYS A 19 -2.74 28.54 -18.27
CA CYS A 19 -2.08 27.28 -17.89
C CYS A 19 -1.76 27.23 -16.40
N MET A 20 -1.31 28.33 -15.78
CA MET A 20 -0.99 28.40 -14.35
C MET A 20 -2.26 28.36 -13.49
N VAL A 21 -3.35 29.00 -13.92
CA VAL A 21 -4.67 28.92 -13.25
C VAL A 21 -5.23 27.50 -13.37
N LEU A 22 -5.11 26.87 -14.54
CA LEU A 22 -5.49 25.46 -14.74
C LEU A 22 -4.60 24.49 -13.95
N LEU A 23 -3.29 24.76 -13.83
CA LEU A 23 -2.33 23.96 -13.05
C LEU A 23 -2.51 24.16 -11.54
N CYS A 24 -2.77 25.38 -11.06
CA CYS A 24 -3.07 25.65 -9.65
C CYS A 24 -4.42 25.04 -9.24
N PHE A 25 -5.41 25.07 -10.13
CA PHE A 25 -6.69 24.37 -9.92
C PHE A 25 -6.53 22.84 -10.01
N ALA A 26 -5.71 22.32 -10.93
CA ALA A 26 -5.36 20.91 -11.03
C ALA A 26 -4.60 20.43 -9.78
N ALA A 27 -3.67 21.24 -9.25
CA ALA A 27 -2.97 20.96 -7.99
C ALA A 27 -3.92 21.00 -6.78
N PHE A 28 -4.87 21.94 -6.75
CA PHE A 28 -5.89 22.03 -5.70
C PHE A 28 -6.91 20.86 -5.71
N VAL A 29 -7.07 20.19 -6.87
CA VAL A 29 -8.00 19.05 -7.06
C VAL A 29 -7.27 17.70 -7.23
N GLY A 30 -5.93 17.66 -7.11
CA GLY A 30 -5.14 16.41 -7.17
C GLY A 30 -4.90 15.82 -8.58
N LEU A 31 -5.02 16.62 -9.63
CA LEU A 31 -4.89 16.24 -11.06
C LEU A 31 -3.45 16.37 -11.59
N THR A 32 -2.43 15.90 -10.86
CA THR A 32 -1.03 15.99 -11.31
C THR A 32 -0.57 14.83 -12.20
N SER A 33 -1.37 13.78 -12.38
CA SER A 33 -0.88 12.51 -12.91
C SER A 33 -1.34 12.10 -14.33
N TRP A 34 -2.35 12.70 -14.98
CA TRP A 34 -2.44 12.70 -16.47
C TRP A 34 -3.59 13.56 -17.07
N PRO A 35 -3.44 14.12 -18.30
CA PRO A 35 -2.23 14.15 -19.12
C PRO A 35 -1.43 15.41 -18.84
N PHE A 36 -0.56 15.37 -17.83
CA PHE A 36 0.59 16.28 -17.76
C PHE A 36 1.93 15.54 -17.74
N GLY A 37 1.95 14.21 -17.85
CA GLY A 37 3.19 13.46 -18.09
C GLY A 37 3.72 13.61 -19.52
N PRO A 38 2.91 13.45 -20.59
CA PRO A 38 3.31 13.82 -21.93
C PRO A 38 3.36 15.32 -21.96
N LEU A 39 2.35 16.04 -21.48
CA LEU A 39 2.33 17.49 -21.53
C LEU A 39 3.50 18.15 -20.78
N SER A 40 4.10 17.56 -19.75
CA SER A 40 5.37 18.07 -19.17
C SER A 40 6.59 17.63 -19.98
N ALA A 41 6.61 16.40 -20.51
CA ALA A 41 7.61 15.92 -21.47
C ALA A 41 7.54 16.63 -22.86
N LEU A 42 6.40 17.25 -23.17
CA LEU A 42 5.99 17.82 -24.46
C LEU A 42 5.93 19.36 -24.38
N VAL A 43 5.69 19.91 -23.19
CA VAL A 43 6.06 21.29 -22.81
C VAL A 43 7.58 21.41 -22.67
N SER A 44 8.28 20.37 -22.18
CA SER A 44 9.73 20.32 -22.31
C SER A 44 10.20 20.13 -23.76
N SER A 45 9.36 19.54 -24.65
CA SER A 45 9.63 19.49 -26.09
C SER A 45 9.10 20.70 -26.88
N SER A 46 8.45 21.66 -26.22
CA SER A 46 7.96 22.94 -26.77
C SER A 46 7.11 22.86 -28.06
N SER A 47 6.26 21.85 -28.28
CA SER A 47 5.44 21.78 -29.53
C SER A 47 3.93 21.93 -29.32
N LEU A 48 3.34 22.96 -29.94
CA LEU A 48 1.89 23.22 -29.95
C LEU A 48 1.08 22.10 -30.63
N TYR A 49 1.72 21.37 -31.55
CA TYR A 49 1.13 20.25 -32.29
C TYR A 49 0.68 19.10 -31.38
N GLY A 50 1.55 18.60 -30.50
CA GLY A 50 1.20 17.46 -29.64
C GLY A 50 0.12 17.79 -28.60
N PHE A 51 -0.02 19.07 -28.23
CA PHE A 51 -1.12 19.55 -27.39
C PHE A 51 -2.48 19.46 -28.10
N VAL A 52 -2.56 19.91 -29.36
CA VAL A 52 -3.80 19.87 -30.15
C VAL A 52 -4.23 18.43 -30.46
N VAL A 53 -3.28 17.53 -30.73
CA VAL A 53 -3.55 16.10 -30.95
C VAL A 53 -4.08 15.40 -29.69
N ALA A 54 -3.53 15.70 -28.51
CA ALA A 54 -4.01 15.10 -27.27
C ALA A 54 -5.42 15.58 -26.88
N PHE A 55 -5.74 16.86 -27.13
CA PHE A 55 -7.02 17.46 -26.77
C PHE A 55 -8.15 17.10 -27.75
N SER A 56 -7.82 16.83 -29.02
CA SER A 56 -8.79 16.57 -30.07
C SER A 56 -9.59 15.28 -29.88
N GLY A 57 -8.99 14.25 -29.25
CA GLY A 57 -9.66 12.97 -28.98
C GLY A 57 -10.93 13.09 -28.12
N TYR A 58 -11.07 14.16 -27.34
CA TYR A 58 -12.18 14.37 -26.41
C TYR A 58 -12.95 15.67 -26.66
N ALA A 59 -12.49 16.49 -27.60
CA ALA A 59 -13.03 17.82 -27.85
C ALA A 59 -14.53 17.79 -28.18
N TRP A 60 -14.93 16.88 -29.07
CA TRP A 60 -16.33 16.74 -29.48
C TRP A 60 -17.24 16.20 -28.37
N LEU A 61 -16.70 15.36 -27.48
CA LEU A 61 -17.43 14.84 -26.31
C LEU A 61 -17.77 15.98 -25.34
N LEU A 62 -16.81 16.86 -25.05
CA LEU A 62 -16.99 18.02 -24.17
C LEU A 62 -17.99 19.04 -24.75
N CYS A 63 -17.94 19.26 -26.07
CA CYS A 63 -18.94 20.07 -26.77
C CYS A 63 -20.34 19.47 -26.67
N ALA A 64 -20.48 18.16 -26.95
CA ALA A 64 -21.76 17.46 -26.88
C ALA A 64 -22.35 17.51 -25.46
N LEU A 65 -21.51 17.33 -24.43
CA LEU A 65 -21.89 17.44 -23.02
C LEU A 65 -22.36 18.84 -22.65
N PHE A 66 -21.65 19.88 -23.10
CA PHE A 66 -22.03 21.26 -22.86
C PHE A 66 -23.42 21.55 -23.41
N TRP A 67 -23.70 21.20 -24.67
CA TRP A 67 -25.01 21.43 -25.29
C TRP A 67 -26.11 20.54 -24.71
N ALA A 68 -25.80 19.29 -24.38
CA ALA A 68 -26.72 18.37 -23.71
C ALA A 68 -27.11 18.84 -22.30
N SER A 69 -26.29 19.68 -21.66
CA SER A 69 -26.57 20.28 -20.35
C SER A 69 -27.60 21.42 -20.37
N ALA A 70 -28.22 21.70 -21.52
CA ALA A 70 -29.14 22.82 -21.74
C ALA A 70 -28.60 24.15 -21.14
N PRO A 71 -27.44 24.64 -21.62
CA PRO A 71 -26.75 25.76 -21.00
C PRO A 71 -27.56 27.05 -21.11
N GLY A 72 -27.53 27.90 -20.09
CA GLY A 72 -28.18 29.21 -20.14
C GLY A 72 -27.59 30.11 -21.23
N ILE A 73 -28.37 31.11 -21.69
CA ILE A 73 -28.02 31.99 -22.82
C ILE A 73 -26.65 32.64 -22.66
N ALA A 74 -26.24 33.01 -21.45
CA ALA A 74 -24.91 33.60 -21.19
C ALA A 74 -23.76 32.61 -21.47
N ALA A 75 -23.90 31.34 -21.08
CA ALA A 75 -22.89 30.31 -21.34
C ALA A 75 -22.87 29.91 -22.81
N GLN A 76 -24.05 29.82 -23.45
CA GLN A 76 -24.14 29.61 -24.89
C GLN A 76 -23.43 30.72 -25.66
N ARG A 77 -23.66 31.99 -25.30
CA ARG A 77 -22.97 33.14 -25.90
C ARG A 77 -21.47 33.09 -25.66
N PHE A 78 -21.01 32.77 -24.45
CA PHE A 78 -19.58 32.65 -24.16
C PHE A 78 -18.90 31.62 -25.08
N VAL A 79 -19.43 30.40 -25.16
CA VAL A 79 -18.87 29.37 -26.04
C VAL A 79 -18.97 29.77 -27.50
N PHE A 80 -20.12 30.28 -27.94
CA PHE A 80 -20.38 30.68 -29.33
C PHE A 80 -19.50 31.84 -29.83
N PHE A 81 -19.13 32.80 -28.96
CA PHE A 81 -18.29 33.94 -29.36
C PHE A 81 -16.79 33.72 -29.13
N SER A 82 -16.39 32.82 -28.23
CA SER A 82 -14.98 32.53 -27.96
C SER A 82 -14.37 31.44 -28.86
N TRP A 83 -15.16 30.47 -29.32
CA TRP A 83 -14.62 29.36 -30.12
C TRP A 83 -13.94 29.76 -31.44
N PRO A 84 -14.39 30.80 -32.20
CA PRO A 84 -13.71 31.19 -33.43
C PRO A 84 -12.35 31.80 -33.10
N VAL A 85 -12.27 32.59 -32.02
CA VAL A 85 -11.03 33.24 -31.56
C VAL A 85 -10.01 32.20 -31.08
N VAL A 86 -10.45 31.20 -30.31
CA VAL A 86 -9.59 30.11 -29.85
C VAL A 86 -9.13 29.23 -31.03
N SER A 87 -10.03 28.91 -31.97
CA SER A 87 -9.68 28.14 -33.17
C SER A 87 -8.69 28.88 -34.07
N LEU A 88 -8.89 30.19 -34.27
CA LEU A 88 -8.01 31.04 -35.07
C LEU A 88 -6.63 31.20 -34.40
N ALA A 89 -6.59 31.32 -33.07
CA ALA A 89 -5.34 31.40 -32.31
C ALA A 89 -4.54 30.10 -32.36
N LEU A 90 -5.20 28.93 -32.27
CA LEU A 90 -4.56 27.63 -32.43
C LEU A 90 -4.07 27.40 -33.87
N TRP A 91 -4.88 27.78 -34.87
CA TRP A 91 -4.50 27.70 -36.28
C TRP A 91 -3.29 28.59 -36.58
N TRP A 92 -3.31 29.84 -36.08
CA TRP A 92 -2.22 30.81 -36.25
C TRP A 92 -0.94 30.35 -35.55
N GLY A 93 -1.03 29.78 -34.34
CA GLY A 93 0.12 29.23 -33.62
C GLY A 93 0.76 28.04 -34.34
N LEU A 94 -0.04 27.12 -34.90
CA LEU A 94 0.48 25.93 -35.60
C LEU A 94 1.16 26.26 -36.93
N HIS A 95 0.73 27.32 -37.61
CA HIS A 95 1.28 27.73 -38.92
C HIS A 95 2.45 28.71 -38.82
N ARG A 96 2.82 29.17 -37.62
CA ARG A 96 3.95 30.10 -37.40
C ARG A 96 5.29 29.41 -37.16
N ASP A 97 5.29 28.13 -36.77
CA ASP A 97 6.48 27.35 -36.38
C ASP A 97 7.17 26.58 -37.52
N VAL A 98 6.96 26.95 -38.79
CA VAL A 98 7.58 26.28 -39.98
C VAL A 98 9.09 26.57 -40.14
N ALA A 99 9.75 27.14 -39.13
CA ALA A 99 11.19 27.45 -39.18
C ALA A 99 12.12 26.38 -38.55
N VAL A 100 11.61 25.26 -38.00
CA VAL A 100 12.46 24.20 -37.42
C VAL A 100 12.27 22.87 -38.15
N GLY A 101 13.21 22.55 -39.05
CA GLY A 101 13.15 21.43 -39.99
C GLY A 101 13.33 20.02 -39.42
N TRP A 102 12.58 19.62 -38.37
CA TRP A 102 12.63 18.26 -37.80
C TRP A 102 11.27 17.57 -37.63
N LEU A 103 10.18 18.12 -38.19
CA LEU A 103 8.87 17.44 -38.21
C LEU A 103 8.38 17.29 -39.65
N PRO A 104 8.51 16.11 -40.29
CA PRO A 104 7.92 15.87 -41.58
C PRO A 104 6.38 15.76 -41.43
N GLY A 105 5.64 16.63 -42.12
CA GLY A 105 4.29 16.33 -42.61
C GLY A 105 3.13 16.32 -41.62
N ALA A 106 3.06 17.27 -40.69
CA ALA A 106 2.02 17.28 -39.65
C ALA A 106 0.89 18.28 -39.94
N ASP A 107 0.10 18.05 -41.00
CA ASP A 107 -1.12 18.83 -41.27
C ASP A 107 -2.19 18.52 -40.20
N VAL A 108 -2.44 19.44 -39.28
CA VAL A 108 -3.60 19.34 -38.39
C VAL A 108 -4.85 19.68 -39.18
N GLU A 109 -5.70 18.70 -39.42
CA GLU A 109 -6.95 18.92 -40.16
C GLU A 109 -7.82 20.00 -39.49
N MET A 110 -8.36 20.94 -40.29
CA MET A 110 -9.21 22.04 -39.80
C MET A 110 -10.36 21.60 -38.87
N PRO A 111 -11.06 20.47 -39.09
CA PRO A 111 -12.09 19.98 -38.17
C PRO A 111 -11.56 19.72 -36.75
N THR A 112 -10.32 19.28 -36.62
CA THR A 112 -9.64 19.01 -35.34
C THR A 112 -9.41 20.32 -34.57
N LEU A 113 -9.00 21.38 -35.27
CA LEU A 113 -8.81 22.72 -34.71
C LEU A 113 -10.12 23.36 -34.27
N LEU A 114 -11.16 23.26 -35.10
CA LEU A 114 -12.50 23.79 -34.78
C LEU A 114 -13.12 23.04 -33.59
N GLY A 115 -12.94 21.72 -33.53
CA GLY A 115 -13.39 20.87 -32.42
C GLY A 115 -12.73 21.27 -31.09
N VAL A 116 -11.39 21.38 -31.06
CA VAL A 116 -10.63 21.80 -29.88
C VAL A 116 -10.99 23.23 -29.46
N GLY A 117 -11.13 24.14 -30.43
CA GLY A 117 -11.49 25.53 -30.19
C GLY A 117 -12.90 25.72 -29.63
N MET A 118 -13.85 24.82 -29.92
CA MET A 118 -15.16 24.79 -29.26
C MET A 118 -15.12 24.10 -27.88
N ALA A 119 -14.31 23.06 -27.73
CA ALA A 119 -14.27 22.23 -26.53
C ALA A 119 -13.70 22.95 -25.31
N MET A 120 -12.69 23.80 -25.51
CA MET A 120 -12.06 24.55 -24.43
C MET A 120 -13.03 25.52 -23.74
N PRO A 121 -13.73 26.43 -24.45
CA PRO A 121 -14.74 27.28 -23.84
C PRO A 121 -15.91 26.48 -23.24
N ALA A 122 -16.32 25.39 -23.90
CA ALA A 122 -17.39 24.52 -23.41
C ALA A 122 -17.04 23.87 -22.07
N GLN A 123 -15.80 23.42 -21.91
CA GLN A 123 -15.28 22.87 -20.66
C GLN A 123 -15.19 23.93 -19.55
N LEU A 124 -14.70 25.13 -19.85
CA LEU A 124 -14.63 26.24 -18.89
C LEU A 124 -16.03 26.67 -18.43
N ALA A 125 -17.01 26.71 -19.34
CA ALA A 125 -18.39 27.01 -19.01
C ALA A 125 -19.06 25.90 -18.18
N LEU A 126 -18.76 24.62 -18.46
CA LEU A 126 -19.18 23.48 -17.63
C LEU A 126 -18.58 23.56 -16.22
N LEU A 127 -17.28 23.84 -16.11
CA LEU A 127 -16.56 23.97 -14.82
C LEU A 127 -17.09 25.15 -14.00
N TRP A 128 -17.32 26.31 -14.62
CA TRP A 128 -17.89 27.48 -13.94
C TRP A 128 -19.25 27.17 -13.31
N ARG A 129 -20.11 26.44 -14.04
CA ARG A 129 -21.42 26.00 -13.53
C ARG A 129 -21.33 24.96 -12.42
N VAL A 130 -20.30 24.10 -12.46
CA VAL A 130 -20.04 23.12 -11.40
C VAL A 130 -19.64 23.82 -10.09
N ILE A 131 -18.82 24.87 -10.18
CA ILE A 131 -18.31 25.65 -9.03
C ILE A 131 -19.37 26.60 -8.47
N PHE A 132 -20.14 27.27 -9.34
CA PHE A 132 -21.15 28.26 -8.96
C PHE A 132 -22.56 27.84 -9.44
N PRO A 133 -23.22 26.92 -8.71
CA PRO A 133 -24.56 26.45 -9.08
C PRO A 133 -25.59 27.58 -8.95
N GLN A 134 -26.43 27.77 -9.96
CA GLN A 134 -27.58 28.66 -9.89
C GLN A 134 -28.73 27.97 -9.14
N ARG A 135 -29.35 28.67 -8.19
CA ARG A 135 -30.37 28.12 -7.27
C ARG A 135 -31.65 27.56 -7.94
N GLU A 136 -31.85 27.77 -9.24
CA GLU A 136 -33.15 27.51 -9.91
C GLU A 136 -33.11 26.47 -11.05
N SER A 137 -31.95 25.93 -11.47
CA SER A 137 -31.91 24.86 -12.48
C SER A 137 -31.81 23.46 -11.86
N SER A 138 -32.53 22.50 -12.45
CA SER A 138 -32.82 21.17 -11.91
C SER A 138 -31.62 20.46 -11.23
N GLU A 139 -31.77 20.18 -9.93
CA GLU A 139 -30.81 19.44 -9.09
C GLU A 139 -30.33 18.12 -9.71
N THR A 140 -31.11 17.50 -10.62
CA THR A 140 -30.79 16.23 -11.28
C THR A 140 -29.80 16.33 -12.44
N LEU A 141 -29.78 17.45 -13.17
CA LEU A 141 -28.90 17.60 -14.35
C LEU A 141 -27.49 18.00 -13.90
N GLU A 142 -27.39 18.97 -12.98
CA GLU A 142 -26.10 19.47 -12.48
C GLU A 142 -25.42 18.45 -11.55
N SER A 143 -26.17 17.66 -10.79
CA SER A 143 -25.60 16.52 -10.04
C SER A 143 -25.09 15.42 -10.97
N GLY A 144 -25.78 15.12 -12.07
CA GLY A 144 -25.33 14.16 -13.08
C GLY A 144 -24.03 14.56 -13.78
N VAL A 145 -23.85 15.86 -14.08
CA VAL A 145 -22.61 16.40 -14.66
C VAL A 145 -21.43 16.33 -13.67
N ARG A 146 -21.67 16.55 -12.37
CA ARG A 146 -20.64 16.39 -11.33
C ARG A 146 -20.13 14.95 -11.23
N TRP A 147 -21.04 13.97 -11.27
CA TRP A 147 -20.69 12.54 -11.28
C TRP A 147 -19.94 12.13 -12.55
N LEU A 148 -20.29 12.72 -13.69
CA LEU A 148 -19.61 12.49 -14.96
C LEU A 148 -18.15 12.95 -14.94
N LEU A 149 -17.86 14.14 -14.38
CA LEU A 149 -16.48 14.65 -14.28
C LEU A 149 -15.62 13.82 -13.33
N LEU A 150 -16.18 13.37 -12.20
CA LEU A 150 -15.50 12.44 -11.28
C LEU A 150 -15.24 11.08 -11.95
N MET A 151 -16.14 10.61 -12.82
CA MET A 151 -15.93 9.37 -13.57
C MET A 151 -14.88 9.50 -14.67
N LEU A 152 -14.80 10.65 -15.37
CA LEU A 152 -13.70 10.91 -16.31
C LEU A 152 -12.34 10.86 -15.60
N PHE A 153 -12.28 11.28 -14.34
CA PHE A 153 -11.08 11.13 -13.49
C PHE A 153 -10.78 9.66 -13.15
N LEU A 154 -11.78 8.88 -12.71
CA LEU A 154 -11.61 7.44 -12.44
C LEU A 154 -11.23 6.63 -13.69
N PHE A 155 -11.71 7.05 -14.87
CA PHE A 155 -11.51 6.39 -16.17
C PHE A 155 -10.04 6.38 -16.62
N VAL A 156 -9.27 7.40 -16.27
CA VAL A 156 -7.89 7.57 -16.77
C VAL A 156 -6.84 7.04 -15.77
N LEU A 157 -7.06 7.23 -14.47
CA LEU A 157 -6.06 6.92 -13.43
C LEU A 157 -6.08 5.48 -12.96
N VAL A 158 -7.28 4.89 -12.84
CA VAL A 158 -7.46 3.57 -12.20
C VAL A 158 -7.06 2.43 -13.13
N PRO A 159 -7.49 2.38 -14.41
CA PRO A 159 -7.13 1.26 -15.28
C PRO A 159 -5.63 1.22 -15.59
N ARG A 160 -4.96 2.36 -15.75
CA ARG A 160 -3.52 2.40 -16.06
C ARG A 160 -2.69 1.80 -14.93
N SER A 161 -2.90 2.25 -13.70
CA SER A 161 -2.18 1.72 -12.52
C SER A 161 -2.49 0.23 -12.28
N ALA A 162 -3.73 -0.19 -12.53
CA ALA A 162 -4.13 -1.58 -12.40
C ALA A 162 -3.61 -2.47 -13.54
N LEU A 163 -3.39 -1.93 -14.74
CA LEU A 163 -2.74 -2.62 -15.83
C LEU A 163 -1.22 -2.68 -15.62
N ASP A 164 -0.59 -1.66 -15.05
CA ASP A 164 0.83 -1.71 -14.66
C ASP A 164 1.08 -2.84 -13.62
N LEU A 165 0.10 -3.09 -12.74
CA LEU A 165 0.10 -4.25 -11.85
C LEU A 165 0.05 -5.58 -12.62
N THR A 166 -0.84 -5.72 -13.60
CA THR A 166 -0.93 -6.96 -14.38
C THR A 166 0.35 -7.20 -15.19
N VAL A 167 1.00 -6.14 -15.68
CA VAL A 167 2.31 -6.22 -16.36
C VAL A 167 3.41 -6.71 -15.41
N SER A 168 3.44 -6.17 -14.19
CA SER A 168 4.46 -6.53 -13.19
C SER A 168 4.30 -7.95 -12.67
N LEU A 169 3.05 -8.41 -12.49
CA LEU A 169 2.73 -9.75 -12.00
C LEU A 169 2.90 -10.84 -13.05
N HIS A 170 2.66 -10.50 -14.32
CA HIS A 170 2.64 -11.46 -15.42
C HIS A 170 3.63 -11.05 -16.51
N PRO A 171 4.94 -11.29 -16.30
CA PRO A 171 5.95 -11.07 -17.33
C PRO A 171 5.80 -12.04 -18.51
N LEU A 172 5.23 -13.23 -18.26
CA LEU A 172 4.90 -14.23 -19.27
C LEU A 172 3.42 -14.14 -19.66
N ILE A 173 3.14 -14.21 -20.96
CA ILE A 173 1.80 -13.99 -21.53
C ILE A 173 1.37 -15.08 -22.52
N TYR A 174 0.06 -15.17 -22.75
CA TYR A 174 -0.62 -16.24 -23.51
C TYR A 174 -1.01 -15.83 -24.95
N ASP A 175 -0.45 -14.76 -25.51
CA ASP A 175 -0.80 -14.24 -26.85
C ASP A 175 -0.76 -15.31 -27.97
N PHE A 176 0.23 -16.21 -27.96
CA PHE A 176 0.30 -17.31 -28.94
C PHE A 176 -0.81 -18.34 -28.79
N TYR A 177 -1.31 -18.55 -27.57
CA TYR A 177 -2.45 -19.44 -27.34
C TYR A 177 -3.72 -18.85 -27.96
N ALA A 178 -3.98 -17.56 -27.74
CA ALA A 178 -5.13 -16.89 -28.35
C ALA A 178 -5.07 -16.90 -29.88
N LEU A 179 -3.90 -16.60 -30.47
CA LEU A 179 -3.69 -16.65 -31.92
C LEU A 179 -3.90 -18.07 -32.49
N LYS A 180 -3.31 -19.10 -31.86
CA LYS A 180 -3.41 -20.48 -32.34
C LYS A 180 -4.85 -20.99 -32.27
N PHE A 181 -5.64 -20.56 -31.28
CA PHE A 181 -7.06 -20.86 -31.25
C PHE A 181 -7.81 -20.23 -32.42
N ASP A 182 -7.62 -18.93 -32.67
CA ASP A 182 -8.24 -18.25 -33.82
C ASP A 182 -7.91 -18.97 -35.14
N VAL A 183 -6.67 -19.41 -35.32
CA VAL A 183 -6.25 -20.19 -36.49
C VAL A 183 -6.92 -21.56 -36.54
N ALA A 184 -6.92 -22.32 -35.44
CA ALA A 184 -7.53 -23.65 -35.37
C ALA A 184 -9.05 -23.62 -35.62
N ALA A 185 -9.72 -22.53 -35.24
CA ALA A 185 -11.14 -22.31 -35.48
C ALA A 185 -11.45 -21.84 -36.92
N GLY A 186 -10.44 -21.48 -37.72
CA GLY A 186 -10.62 -20.82 -39.02
C GLY A 186 -11.09 -19.36 -38.90
N LEU A 187 -10.80 -18.72 -37.77
CA LEU A 187 -11.24 -17.38 -37.37
C LEU A 187 -10.09 -16.36 -37.28
N ASN A 188 -8.95 -16.61 -37.92
CA ASN A 188 -7.87 -15.63 -38.09
C ASN A 188 -8.29 -14.52 -39.07
N ILE A 189 -9.30 -13.74 -38.70
CA ILE A 189 -9.93 -12.72 -39.55
C ILE A 189 -9.17 -11.39 -39.53
N THR A 190 -8.24 -11.20 -38.60
CA THR A 190 -7.50 -9.95 -38.42
C THR A 190 -6.75 -9.51 -39.69
N PRO A 191 -6.04 -10.39 -40.43
CA PRO A 191 -5.44 -10.03 -41.72
C PRO A 191 -6.47 -9.52 -42.74
N TRP A 192 -7.60 -10.24 -42.88
CA TRP A 192 -8.68 -9.86 -43.79
C TRP A 192 -9.31 -8.52 -43.40
N VAL A 193 -9.53 -8.26 -42.11
CA VAL A 193 -10.02 -6.97 -41.60
C VAL A 193 -9.08 -5.84 -41.98
N ILE A 194 -7.76 -6.05 -41.85
CA ILE A 194 -6.76 -5.05 -42.21
C ILE A 194 -6.78 -4.77 -43.71
N GLU A 195 -6.82 -5.81 -44.55
CA GLU A 195 -6.91 -5.68 -46.01
C GLU A 195 -8.15 -4.89 -46.45
N VAL A 196 -9.33 -5.23 -45.90
CA VAL A 196 -10.58 -4.52 -46.21
C VAL A 196 -10.51 -3.05 -45.79
N ILE A 197 -9.91 -2.76 -44.63
CA ILE A 197 -9.79 -1.39 -44.14
C ILE A 197 -8.82 -0.57 -44.99
N GLN A 198 -7.70 -1.17 -45.40
CA GLN A 198 -6.70 -0.53 -46.24
C GLN A 198 -7.17 -0.36 -47.69
N ALA A 199 -8.06 -1.24 -48.18
CA ALA A 199 -8.61 -1.18 -49.54
C ALA A 199 -9.53 0.05 -49.78
N VAL A 200 -10.06 0.66 -48.72
CA VAL A 200 -10.97 1.82 -48.82
C VAL A 200 -10.25 3.09 -48.32
N PRO A 201 -9.90 4.05 -49.20
CA PRO A 201 -9.25 5.29 -48.80
C PRO A 201 -10.04 6.04 -47.73
N GLY A 202 -9.37 6.43 -46.63
CA GLY A 202 -9.99 7.14 -45.51
C GLY A 202 -10.72 6.27 -44.48
N PHE A 203 -10.88 4.97 -44.72
CA PHE A 203 -11.57 4.07 -43.79
C PHE A 203 -10.73 3.72 -42.56
N GLY A 204 -9.40 3.58 -42.71
CA GLY A 204 -8.46 3.40 -41.59
C GLY A 204 -8.53 4.51 -40.52
N PRO A 205 -8.42 5.79 -40.91
CA PRO A 205 -8.65 6.91 -40.00
C PRO A 205 -10.03 6.88 -39.34
N LEU A 206 -11.10 6.56 -40.08
CA LEU A 206 -12.46 6.47 -39.53
C LEU A 206 -12.60 5.38 -38.46
N VAL A 207 -12.03 4.20 -38.70
CA VAL A 207 -12.01 3.09 -37.74
C VAL A 207 -11.15 3.43 -36.50
N SER A 208 -10.04 4.13 -36.70
CA SER A 208 -9.18 4.62 -35.60
C SER A 208 -9.88 5.67 -34.75
N VAL A 209 -10.65 6.57 -35.38
CA VAL A 209 -11.53 7.52 -34.68
C VAL A 209 -12.58 6.79 -33.86
N ALA A 210 -13.22 5.73 -34.40
CA ALA A 210 -14.20 4.93 -33.65
C ALA A 210 -13.59 4.32 -32.36
N TYR A 211 -12.34 3.85 -32.42
CA TYR A 211 -11.61 3.37 -31.24
C TYR A 211 -11.38 4.47 -30.21
N GLY A 212 -10.91 5.64 -30.64
CA GLY A 212 -10.72 6.82 -29.78
C GLY A 212 -12.03 7.35 -29.17
N LEU A 213 -13.16 7.06 -29.82
CA LEU A 213 -14.50 7.41 -29.39
C LEU A 213 -15.17 6.37 -28.47
N THR A 214 -14.47 5.33 -28.03
CA THR A 214 -14.96 4.37 -27.01
C THR A 214 -15.54 5.03 -25.73
N PRO A 215 -15.06 6.21 -25.25
CA PRO A 215 -15.71 6.93 -24.15
C PRO A 215 -17.13 7.43 -24.45
N LEU A 216 -17.59 7.47 -25.72
CA LEU A 216 -18.98 7.79 -26.05
C LEU A 216 -19.97 6.72 -25.57
N ALA A 217 -19.53 5.46 -25.36
CA ALA A 217 -20.31 4.42 -24.69
C ALA A 217 -20.85 4.93 -23.35
N PHE A 218 -19.97 5.62 -22.63
CA PHE A 218 -20.23 6.15 -21.31
C PHE A 218 -21.16 7.36 -21.37
N LEU A 219 -20.97 8.25 -22.35
CA LEU A 219 -21.90 9.35 -22.60
C LEU A 219 -23.31 8.81 -22.84
N ALA A 220 -23.47 7.78 -23.67
CA ALA A 220 -24.77 7.17 -23.92
C ALA A 220 -25.40 6.64 -22.61
N LEU A 221 -24.66 5.88 -21.82
CA LEU A 221 -25.17 5.38 -20.53
C LEU A 221 -25.55 6.50 -19.54
N VAL A 222 -24.80 7.60 -19.52
CA VAL A 222 -25.09 8.75 -18.65
C VAL A 222 -26.30 9.54 -19.15
N LEU A 223 -26.42 9.77 -20.46
CA LEU A 223 -27.60 10.39 -21.07
C LEU A 223 -28.87 9.59 -20.77
N LEU A 224 -28.75 8.25 -20.71
CA LEU A 224 -29.84 7.38 -20.31
C LEU A 224 -30.23 7.59 -18.83
N GLN A 225 -29.22 7.67 -17.96
CA GLN A 225 -29.42 7.94 -16.54
C GLN A 225 -30.10 9.30 -16.30
N LEU A 226 -29.71 10.33 -17.05
CA LEU A 226 -30.30 11.67 -17.02
C LEU A 226 -31.76 11.70 -17.47
N ARG A 227 -32.18 10.77 -18.33
CA ARG A 227 -33.57 10.61 -18.78
C ARG A 227 -34.48 9.86 -17.81
N GLY A 228 -33.94 9.37 -16.69
CA GLY A 228 -34.65 8.50 -15.76
C GLY A 228 -34.46 7.04 -16.14
N ARG A 229 -33.59 6.34 -15.41
CA ARG A 229 -33.30 4.92 -15.65
C ARG A 229 -34.53 4.04 -15.37
N PRO A 230 -34.78 2.99 -16.17
CA PRO A 230 -35.68 1.91 -15.76
C PRO A 230 -35.14 1.22 -14.50
N ALA A 231 -35.99 0.93 -13.51
CA ALA A 231 -35.58 0.41 -12.19
C ALA A 231 -34.82 -0.93 -12.24
N HIS A 232 -35.00 -1.71 -13.30
CA HIS A 232 -34.38 -3.03 -13.51
C HIS A 232 -32.98 -2.98 -14.13
N LEU A 233 -32.56 -1.84 -14.69
CA LEU A 233 -31.25 -1.70 -15.30
C LEU A 233 -30.21 -1.25 -14.27
N PRO A 234 -28.97 -1.77 -14.38
CA PRO A 234 -27.89 -1.40 -13.48
C PRO A 234 -27.57 0.09 -13.58
N ASN A 235 -27.07 0.67 -12.49
CA ASN A 235 -26.49 2.00 -12.55
C ASN A 235 -25.27 1.96 -13.50
N ALA A 236 -25.26 2.84 -14.52
CA ALA A 236 -24.15 2.98 -15.48
C ALA A 236 -22.78 3.04 -14.80
N ILE A 237 -22.70 3.74 -13.67
CA ILE A 237 -21.48 3.92 -12.88
C ILE A 237 -21.05 2.60 -12.24
N LEU A 238 -21.98 1.93 -11.54
CA LEU A 238 -21.73 0.65 -10.89
C LEU A 238 -21.29 -0.40 -11.92
N LEU A 239 -22.03 -0.47 -13.02
CA LEU A 239 -21.72 -1.42 -14.09
C LEU A 239 -20.31 -1.22 -14.63
N TRP A 240 -19.92 0.02 -14.91
CA TRP A 240 -18.60 0.30 -15.44
C TRP A 240 -17.49 -0.07 -14.46
N VAL A 241 -17.66 0.31 -13.19
CA VAL A 241 -16.69 0.03 -12.12
C VAL A 241 -16.54 -1.47 -11.90
N VAL A 242 -17.66 -2.20 -11.77
CA VAL A 242 -17.64 -3.64 -11.54
C VAL A 242 -17.11 -4.38 -12.76
N LEU A 243 -17.47 -3.96 -13.98
CA LEU A 243 -16.94 -4.55 -15.22
C LEU A 243 -15.43 -4.37 -15.31
N THR A 244 -14.93 -3.18 -14.99
CA THR A 244 -13.49 -2.88 -14.96
C THR A 244 -12.77 -3.72 -13.92
N PHE A 245 -13.29 -3.78 -12.70
CA PHE A 245 -12.71 -4.58 -11.63
C PHE A 245 -12.70 -6.08 -11.98
N CYS A 246 -13.82 -6.63 -12.45
CA CYS A 246 -13.89 -8.03 -12.85
C CYS A 246 -12.92 -8.34 -14.01
N ALA A 247 -12.78 -7.44 -14.99
CA ALA A 247 -11.84 -7.63 -16.09
C ALA A 247 -10.38 -7.60 -15.62
N LEU A 248 -10.02 -6.68 -14.71
CA LEU A 248 -8.68 -6.64 -14.11
C LEU A 248 -8.34 -7.93 -13.36
N VAL A 249 -9.30 -8.49 -12.63
CA VAL A 249 -9.16 -9.81 -12.00
C VAL A 249 -8.99 -10.90 -13.05
N ALA A 250 -9.78 -10.87 -14.13
CA ALA A 250 -9.72 -11.83 -15.22
C ALA A 250 -8.34 -11.87 -15.90
N TYR A 251 -7.69 -10.71 -16.08
CA TYR A 251 -6.37 -10.61 -16.71
C TYR A 251 -5.25 -11.33 -15.96
N HIS A 252 -5.42 -11.61 -14.66
CA HIS A 252 -4.45 -12.43 -13.92
C HIS A 252 -4.53 -13.94 -14.25
N PHE A 253 -5.65 -14.40 -14.79
CA PHE A 253 -5.83 -15.82 -15.12
C PHE A 253 -5.40 -16.15 -16.55
N PHE A 254 -5.50 -15.19 -17.47
CA PHE A 254 -5.10 -15.33 -18.87
C PHE A 254 -4.53 -14.02 -19.42
N PRO A 255 -3.30 -13.62 -19.02
CA PRO A 255 -2.70 -12.36 -19.42
C PRO A 255 -2.36 -12.36 -20.93
N ILE A 256 -3.00 -11.47 -21.69
CA ILE A 256 -2.74 -11.23 -23.12
C ILE A 256 -2.56 -9.72 -23.36
N THR A 257 -1.72 -9.34 -24.32
CA THR A 257 -1.53 -7.94 -24.74
C THR A 257 -2.12 -7.57 -26.09
N GLY A 258 -2.03 -8.44 -27.08
CA GLY A 258 -2.44 -8.17 -28.47
C GLY A 258 -1.27 -8.20 -29.47
N PRO A 259 -1.55 -8.49 -30.76
CA PRO A 259 -0.53 -8.68 -31.80
C PRO A 259 0.49 -7.55 -31.95
N LYS A 260 0.05 -6.30 -31.84
CA LYS A 260 0.88 -5.10 -32.02
C LYS A 260 2.02 -5.03 -31.01
N TYR A 261 1.80 -5.48 -29.78
CA TYR A 261 2.79 -5.40 -28.71
C TYR A 261 3.82 -6.54 -28.76
N ILE A 262 3.48 -7.64 -29.45
CA ILE A 262 4.37 -8.79 -29.61
C ILE A 262 5.21 -8.67 -30.88
N PHE A 263 4.60 -8.26 -31.99
CA PHE A 263 5.27 -8.24 -33.29
C PHE A 263 5.71 -6.83 -33.75
N GLY A 264 5.40 -5.79 -32.97
CA GLY A 264 5.69 -4.39 -33.30
C GLY A 264 4.55 -3.68 -34.04
N SER A 265 4.54 -2.35 -34.00
CA SER A 265 3.50 -1.51 -34.63
C SER A 265 3.55 -1.51 -36.15
N GLU A 266 4.74 -1.73 -36.72
CA GLU A 266 4.95 -1.89 -38.15
C GLU A 266 5.27 -3.36 -38.44
N GLY A 267 4.42 -4.04 -39.22
CA GLY A 267 4.71 -5.40 -39.70
C GLY A 267 4.07 -6.58 -38.96
N TYR A 268 3.24 -6.37 -37.92
CA TYR A 268 2.52 -7.49 -37.27
C TYR A 268 1.58 -8.25 -38.24
N LEU A 269 1.11 -7.59 -39.32
CA LEU A 269 0.31 -8.22 -40.37
C LEU A 269 1.05 -9.39 -41.03
N ALA A 270 2.35 -9.25 -41.33
CA ALA A 270 3.12 -10.30 -41.99
C ALA A 270 3.22 -11.57 -41.12
N GLN A 271 3.34 -11.39 -39.80
CA GLN A 271 3.37 -12.49 -38.83
C GLN A 271 2.00 -13.14 -38.66
N LEU A 272 0.92 -12.35 -38.64
CA LEU A 272 -0.45 -12.86 -38.57
C LEU A 272 -0.89 -13.63 -39.82
N SER A 273 -0.29 -13.34 -40.98
CA SER A 273 -0.53 -14.06 -42.23
C SER A 273 0.21 -15.40 -42.33
N HIS A 274 1.22 -15.64 -41.47
CA HIS A 274 2.02 -16.88 -41.44
C HIS A 274 2.08 -17.53 -40.03
N PRO A 275 0.93 -17.79 -39.37
CA PRO A 275 0.88 -18.22 -37.97
C PRO A 275 1.41 -19.64 -37.73
N GLU A 276 1.58 -20.46 -38.78
CA GLU A 276 2.19 -21.79 -38.74
C GLU A 276 3.64 -21.76 -38.22
N THR A 277 4.34 -20.64 -38.42
CA THR A 277 5.75 -20.48 -38.02
C THR A 277 5.95 -20.23 -36.52
N LEU A 278 4.88 -19.92 -35.79
CA LEU A 278 4.94 -19.53 -34.37
C LEU A 278 4.77 -20.73 -33.43
N PRO A 279 5.58 -20.85 -32.35
CA PRO A 279 5.49 -21.96 -31.39
C PRO A 279 4.31 -21.79 -30.42
N LEU A 280 3.77 -22.90 -29.90
CA LEU A 280 2.79 -22.87 -28.81
C LEU A 280 3.51 -22.82 -27.46
N GLN A 281 3.86 -21.62 -27.01
CA GLN A 281 4.55 -21.39 -25.74
C GLN A 281 4.19 -20.04 -25.12
N LEU A 282 4.48 -19.88 -23.83
CA LEU A 282 4.40 -18.57 -23.16
C LEU A 282 5.46 -17.63 -23.75
N VAL A 283 5.07 -16.37 -23.95
CA VAL A 283 5.95 -15.33 -24.49
C VAL A 283 6.34 -14.36 -23.39
N ALA A 284 7.60 -13.94 -23.33
CA ALA A 284 8.01 -12.83 -22.48
C ALA A 284 7.44 -11.54 -23.08
N GLY A 285 6.47 -10.93 -22.40
CA GLY A 285 5.81 -9.74 -22.91
C GLY A 285 6.64 -8.48 -22.68
N ALA A 286 6.67 -7.57 -23.66
CA ALA A 286 7.17 -6.20 -23.49
C ALA A 286 6.41 -5.47 -22.34
N LEU A 287 6.90 -4.28 -21.95
CA LEU A 287 6.21 -3.34 -21.03
C LEU A 287 4.89 -2.83 -21.65
N ALA A 288 3.91 -3.72 -21.78
CA ALA A 288 2.66 -3.52 -22.50
C ALA A 288 1.47 -4.09 -21.69
N PRO A 289 0.34 -3.37 -21.61
CA PRO A 289 -0.76 -3.66 -20.69
C PRO A 289 -1.41 -5.03 -20.96
N ARG A 290 -1.62 -5.83 -19.90
CA ARG A 290 -2.35 -7.10 -20.02
C ARG A 290 -3.84 -6.83 -19.98
N ASN A 291 -4.45 -6.59 -21.15
CA ASN A 291 -5.82 -6.11 -21.30
C ASN A 291 -6.70 -7.00 -22.20
N GLY A 292 -6.22 -8.18 -22.58
CA GLY A 292 -6.98 -9.18 -23.34
C GLY A 292 -7.64 -10.24 -22.45
N MET A 293 -8.76 -10.80 -22.93
CA MET A 293 -9.52 -11.89 -22.30
C MET A 293 -10.17 -11.57 -20.92
N PRO A 294 -11.16 -10.65 -20.85
CA PRO A 294 -11.96 -10.16 -21.97
C PRO A 294 -11.53 -8.79 -22.52
N SER A 295 -11.88 -8.50 -23.78
CA SER A 295 -11.69 -7.16 -24.36
C SER A 295 -12.60 -6.11 -23.70
N MET A 296 -11.99 -5.16 -22.99
CA MET A 296 -12.70 -4.08 -22.29
C MET A 296 -13.29 -3.02 -23.22
N HIS A 297 -12.55 -2.62 -24.27
CA HIS A 297 -13.01 -1.62 -25.24
C HIS A 297 -14.32 -2.07 -25.92
N PHE A 298 -14.33 -3.31 -26.41
CA PHE A 298 -15.53 -3.92 -26.96
C PHE A 298 -16.60 -4.13 -25.87
N GLY A 299 -16.22 -4.64 -24.71
CA GLY A 299 -17.15 -4.94 -23.62
C GLY A 299 -17.94 -3.73 -23.12
N TRP A 300 -17.30 -2.56 -23.00
CA TRP A 300 -17.96 -1.32 -22.62
C TRP A 300 -18.97 -0.84 -23.67
N MET A 301 -18.57 -0.80 -24.94
CA MET A 301 -19.50 -0.43 -26.02
C MET A 301 -20.66 -1.42 -26.13
N PHE A 302 -20.39 -2.71 -25.97
CA PHE A 302 -21.42 -3.75 -26.01
C PHE A 302 -22.42 -3.59 -24.86
N ALA A 303 -21.94 -3.36 -23.64
CA ALA A 303 -22.78 -3.11 -22.47
C ALA A 303 -23.65 -1.86 -22.66
N ALA A 304 -23.06 -0.76 -23.15
CA ALA A 304 -23.77 0.48 -23.43
C ALA A 304 -24.88 0.27 -24.48
N THR A 305 -24.56 -0.40 -25.59
CA THR A 305 -25.52 -0.71 -26.65
C THR A 305 -26.68 -1.56 -26.16
N LEU A 306 -26.40 -2.62 -25.39
CA LEU A 306 -27.44 -3.50 -24.87
C LEU A 306 -28.39 -2.74 -23.94
N ILE A 307 -27.86 -1.98 -22.99
CA ILE A 307 -28.66 -1.19 -22.03
C ILE A 307 -29.48 -0.12 -22.75
N TRP A 308 -28.88 0.54 -23.73
CA TRP A 308 -29.57 1.54 -24.55
C TRP A 308 -30.72 0.93 -25.36
N CYS A 309 -30.51 -0.27 -25.90
CA CYS A 309 -31.54 -1.03 -26.62
C CYS A 309 -32.68 -1.52 -25.72
N LEU A 310 -32.38 -1.82 -24.46
CA LEU A 310 -33.36 -2.27 -23.45
C LEU A 310 -34.17 -1.12 -22.84
N SER A 311 -33.69 0.11 -22.98
CA SER A 311 -34.36 1.33 -22.54
C SER A 311 -35.15 1.90 -23.71
N ASP A 312 -36.43 2.29 -23.53
CA ASP A 312 -37.37 2.67 -24.60
C ASP A 312 -36.92 3.88 -25.47
N THR A 313 -35.91 3.67 -26.30
CA THR A 313 -35.19 4.67 -27.10
C THR A 313 -35.54 4.56 -28.59
N ARG A 314 -35.35 5.66 -29.32
CA ARG A 314 -35.69 5.77 -30.75
C ARG A 314 -34.89 4.74 -31.57
N ARG A 315 -35.54 4.11 -32.56
CA ARG A 315 -34.94 3.09 -33.44
C ARG A 315 -33.61 3.54 -34.06
N LEU A 316 -33.54 4.78 -34.56
CA LEU A 316 -32.32 5.32 -35.17
C LEU A 316 -31.13 5.32 -34.20
N SER A 317 -31.34 5.71 -32.94
CA SER A 317 -30.27 5.74 -31.93
C SER A 317 -29.75 4.35 -31.56
N ARG A 318 -30.60 3.33 -31.62
CA ARG A 318 -30.20 1.93 -31.40
C ARG A 318 -29.31 1.42 -32.54
N TRP A 319 -29.67 1.74 -33.78
CA TRP A 319 -28.84 1.42 -34.96
C TRP A 319 -27.49 2.11 -34.93
N LEU A 320 -27.44 3.40 -34.59
CA LEU A 320 -26.18 4.15 -34.50
C LEU A 320 -25.24 3.60 -33.43
N LEU A 321 -25.76 3.25 -32.25
CA LEU A 321 -24.94 2.71 -31.18
C LEU A 321 -24.48 1.28 -31.47
N GLY A 322 -25.32 0.47 -32.12
CA GLY A 322 -24.94 -0.84 -32.65
C GLY A 322 -23.85 -0.76 -33.71
N LEU A 323 -23.95 0.18 -34.65
CA LEU A 323 -22.91 0.44 -35.65
C LEU A 323 -21.59 0.85 -34.97
N MET A 324 -21.66 1.70 -33.94
CA MET A 324 -20.48 2.11 -33.19
C MET A 324 -19.80 0.93 -32.46
N THR A 325 -20.58 0.04 -31.83
CA THR A 325 -20.02 -1.18 -31.22
C THR A 325 -19.31 -2.06 -32.24
N PHE A 326 -19.90 -2.21 -33.43
CA PHE A 326 -19.29 -2.95 -34.53
C PHE A 326 -18.00 -2.28 -35.02
N SER A 327 -17.99 -0.97 -35.21
CA SER A 327 -16.80 -0.21 -35.59
C SER A 327 -15.67 -0.31 -34.56
N VAL A 328 -15.99 -0.30 -33.26
CA VAL A 328 -15.00 -0.49 -32.19
C VAL A 328 -14.42 -1.90 -32.19
N ALA A 329 -15.25 -2.93 -32.40
CA ALA A 329 -14.78 -4.31 -32.53
C ALA A 329 -13.81 -4.45 -33.72
N LEU A 330 -14.17 -3.87 -34.87
CA LEU A 330 -13.30 -3.86 -36.05
C LEU A 330 -12.00 -3.11 -35.77
N ALA A 331 -12.08 -1.97 -35.07
CA ALA A 331 -10.91 -1.17 -34.73
C ALA A 331 -9.96 -1.88 -33.77
N THR A 332 -10.48 -2.64 -32.79
CA THR A 332 -9.63 -3.41 -31.86
C THR A 332 -8.78 -4.47 -32.57
N LEU A 333 -9.32 -5.07 -33.63
CA LEU A 333 -8.59 -6.03 -34.47
C LEU A 333 -7.63 -5.30 -35.42
N TYR A 334 -8.13 -4.26 -36.10
CA TYR A 334 -7.34 -3.46 -37.03
C TYR A 334 -6.09 -2.85 -36.40
N LEU A 335 -6.20 -2.30 -35.19
CA LEU A 335 -5.08 -1.68 -34.47
C LEU A 335 -4.15 -2.72 -33.81
N GLY A 336 -4.45 -4.02 -33.92
CA GLY A 336 -3.67 -5.10 -33.32
C GLY A 336 -3.71 -5.11 -31.79
N GLU A 337 -4.78 -4.57 -31.18
CA GLU A 337 -4.93 -4.50 -29.72
C GLU A 337 -5.51 -5.79 -29.13
N HIS A 338 -6.26 -6.59 -29.89
CA HIS A 338 -6.89 -7.83 -29.42
C HIS A 338 -6.95 -8.92 -30.50
N TYR A 339 -7.10 -10.17 -30.06
CA TYR A 339 -7.43 -11.34 -30.90
C TYR A 339 -8.94 -11.52 -31.04
N PHE A 340 -9.42 -12.25 -32.03
CA PHE A 340 -10.86 -12.39 -32.26
C PHE A 340 -11.56 -13.20 -31.16
N VAL A 341 -10.91 -14.24 -30.66
CA VAL A 341 -11.37 -15.01 -29.49
C VAL A 341 -11.63 -14.11 -28.27
N ASP A 342 -10.83 -13.05 -28.08
CA ASP A 342 -10.99 -12.11 -26.95
C ASP A 342 -12.35 -11.39 -26.97
N LEU A 343 -12.89 -11.16 -28.17
CA LEU A 343 -14.20 -10.52 -28.37
C LEU A 343 -15.34 -11.52 -28.13
N ILE A 344 -15.18 -12.77 -28.57
CA ILE A 344 -16.17 -13.84 -28.35
C ILE A 344 -16.36 -14.06 -26.84
N VAL A 345 -15.25 -14.22 -26.12
CA VAL A 345 -15.27 -14.51 -24.69
C VAL A 345 -15.74 -13.31 -23.85
N ALA A 346 -15.57 -12.09 -24.36
CA ALA A 346 -16.09 -10.89 -23.69
C ALA A 346 -17.62 -10.84 -23.60
N VAL A 347 -18.36 -11.41 -24.55
CA VAL A 347 -19.83 -11.34 -24.59
C VAL A 347 -20.49 -11.97 -23.34
N PRO A 348 -20.31 -13.27 -23.04
CA PRO A 348 -20.94 -13.89 -21.87
C PRO A 348 -20.46 -13.28 -20.54
N PHE A 349 -19.21 -12.79 -20.50
CA PHE A 349 -18.63 -12.10 -19.35
C PHE A 349 -19.36 -10.78 -19.06
N VAL A 350 -19.51 -9.92 -20.08
CA VAL A 350 -20.21 -8.62 -19.94
C VAL A 350 -21.66 -8.82 -19.52
N LEU A 351 -22.36 -9.81 -20.09
CA LEU A 351 -23.74 -10.15 -19.71
C LEU A 351 -23.83 -10.60 -18.24
N ALA A 352 -22.85 -11.34 -17.74
CA ALA A 352 -22.75 -11.72 -16.33
C ALA A 352 -22.64 -10.49 -15.43
N VAL A 353 -21.79 -9.53 -15.80
CA VAL A 353 -21.59 -8.30 -15.04
C VAL A 353 -22.82 -7.40 -15.06
N ILE A 354 -23.52 -7.30 -16.20
CA ILE A 354 -24.82 -6.59 -16.28
C ILE A 354 -25.80 -7.19 -15.28
N ALA A 355 -25.96 -8.51 -15.25
CA ALA A 355 -26.85 -9.19 -14.31
C ALA A 355 -26.40 -9.03 -12.84
N LEU A 356 -25.10 -9.04 -12.58
CA LEU A 356 -24.51 -8.79 -11.26
C LEU A 356 -24.91 -7.40 -10.75
N CYS A 357 -24.90 -6.39 -11.62
CA CYS A 357 -25.16 -5.00 -11.27
C CYS A 357 -26.65 -4.60 -11.26
N SER A 358 -27.58 -5.45 -11.71
CA SER A 358 -29.01 -5.11 -11.81
C SER A 358 -29.69 -5.01 -10.45
N THR A 359 -30.07 -3.80 -10.00
CA THR A 359 -30.56 -3.58 -8.61
C THR A 359 -32.05 -3.80 -8.35
N GLY A 360 -32.86 -4.03 -9.39
CA GLY A 360 -34.33 -4.10 -9.30
C GLY A 360 -34.91 -5.50 -9.48
N VAL A 361 -34.10 -6.55 -9.34
CA VAL A 361 -34.52 -7.95 -9.54
C VAL A 361 -33.96 -8.80 -8.41
N SER A 362 -34.79 -9.71 -7.89
CA SER A 362 -34.37 -10.64 -6.83
C SER A 362 -33.14 -11.46 -7.26
N TRP A 363 -32.26 -11.79 -6.31
CA TRP A 363 -31.05 -12.58 -6.59
C TRP A 363 -31.36 -14.03 -6.97
N ALA A 364 -32.52 -14.54 -6.55
CA ALA A 364 -32.95 -15.91 -6.79
C ALA A 364 -33.35 -16.15 -8.26
N GLY A 365 -33.26 -17.40 -8.71
CA GLY A 365 -33.68 -17.79 -10.05
C GLY A 365 -32.79 -17.19 -11.14
N GLY A 366 -33.40 -16.57 -12.16
CA GLY A 366 -32.73 -16.17 -13.41
C GLY A 366 -31.50 -15.26 -13.24
N ARG A 367 -31.44 -14.43 -12.18
CA ARG A 367 -30.30 -13.53 -11.93
C ARG A 367 -29.03 -14.28 -11.51
N ALA A 368 -29.09 -15.12 -10.49
CA ALA A 368 -27.94 -15.93 -10.09
C ALA A 368 -27.45 -16.84 -11.23
N HIS A 369 -28.37 -17.48 -11.96
CA HIS A 369 -28.00 -18.34 -13.10
C HIS A 369 -27.28 -17.55 -14.21
N THR A 370 -27.72 -16.33 -14.53
CA THR A 370 -27.08 -15.49 -15.56
C THR A 370 -25.64 -15.12 -15.18
N VAL A 371 -25.40 -14.82 -13.90
CA VAL A 371 -24.07 -14.51 -13.36
C VAL A 371 -23.17 -15.75 -13.38
N VAL A 372 -23.66 -16.87 -12.83
CA VAL A 372 -22.90 -18.12 -12.72
C VAL A 372 -22.57 -18.70 -14.11
N LEU A 373 -23.54 -18.73 -15.03
CA LEU A 373 -23.32 -19.23 -16.39
C LEU A 373 -22.31 -18.38 -17.16
N GLY A 374 -22.35 -17.05 -17.00
CA GLY A 374 -21.44 -16.16 -17.71
C GLY A 374 -19.99 -16.25 -17.22
N PHE A 375 -19.77 -16.09 -15.91
CA PHE A 375 -18.43 -16.23 -15.33
C PHE A 375 -17.91 -17.67 -15.42
N GLY A 376 -18.80 -18.67 -15.31
CA GLY A 376 -18.46 -20.08 -15.52
C GLY A 376 -18.04 -20.36 -16.96
N CYS A 377 -18.76 -19.83 -17.95
CA CYS A 377 -18.39 -19.95 -19.37
C CYS A 377 -17.04 -19.29 -19.64
N TRP A 378 -16.80 -18.07 -19.14
CA TRP A 378 -15.49 -17.41 -19.22
C TRP A 378 -14.38 -18.24 -18.58
N LEU A 379 -14.60 -18.80 -17.39
CA LEU A 379 -13.59 -19.63 -16.70
C LEU A 379 -13.27 -20.91 -17.48
N VAL A 380 -14.28 -21.55 -18.08
CA VAL A 380 -14.10 -22.72 -18.95
C VAL A 380 -13.22 -22.36 -20.16
N TRP A 381 -13.48 -21.23 -20.82
CA TRP A 381 -12.62 -20.72 -21.90
C TRP A 381 -11.16 -20.58 -21.44
N VAL A 382 -10.93 -19.90 -20.32
CA VAL A 382 -9.58 -19.68 -19.79
C VAL A 382 -8.88 -21.01 -19.46
N LEU A 383 -9.54 -21.94 -18.79
CA LEU A 383 -8.92 -23.22 -18.41
C LEU A 383 -8.60 -24.07 -19.65
N LEU A 384 -9.51 -24.13 -20.62
CA LEU A 384 -9.34 -24.91 -21.83
C LEU A 384 -8.24 -24.35 -22.73
N LEU A 385 -8.19 -23.03 -22.92
CA LEU A 385 -7.12 -22.40 -23.70
C LEU A 385 -5.74 -22.60 -23.05
N ARG A 386 -5.65 -22.65 -21.70
CA ARG A 386 -4.38 -22.89 -21.00
C ARG A 386 -3.90 -24.34 -21.07
N SER A 387 -4.81 -25.31 -21.09
CA SER A 387 -4.47 -26.73 -20.83
C SER A 387 -4.76 -27.68 -21.99
N GLN A 388 -5.58 -27.29 -22.96
CA GLN A 388 -6.08 -28.19 -24.02
C GLN A 388 -5.88 -27.62 -25.43
N MET A 389 -4.92 -26.69 -25.64
CA MET A 389 -4.73 -26.08 -26.95
C MET A 389 -4.32 -27.09 -28.03
N ASP A 390 -3.48 -28.08 -27.69
CA ASP A 390 -3.09 -29.15 -28.62
C ASP A 390 -4.30 -29.92 -29.16
N PHE A 391 -5.31 -30.15 -28.33
CA PHE A 391 -6.57 -30.79 -28.74
C PHE A 391 -7.36 -29.92 -29.73
N PHE A 392 -7.47 -28.61 -29.48
CA PHE A 392 -8.17 -27.70 -30.40
C PHE A 392 -7.47 -27.59 -31.75
N ILE A 393 -6.14 -27.58 -31.77
CA ILE A 393 -5.35 -27.58 -33.01
C ILE A 393 -5.57 -28.88 -33.78
N ALA A 394 -5.61 -30.03 -33.10
CA ALA A 394 -5.84 -31.33 -33.74
C ALA A 394 -7.30 -31.55 -34.17
N SER A 395 -8.26 -30.87 -33.54
CA SER A 395 -9.70 -31.08 -33.73
C SER A 395 -10.45 -29.75 -33.95
N PRO A 396 -10.44 -29.17 -35.16
CA PRO A 396 -11.11 -27.90 -35.47
C PRO A 396 -12.62 -27.88 -35.14
N TRP A 397 -13.30 -29.03 -35.23
CA TRP A 397 -14.72 -29.15 -34.85
C TRP A 397 -14.97 -28.85 -33.37
N ALA A 398 -14.00 -29.11 -32.49
CA ALA A 398 -14.10 -28.82 -31.06
C ALA A 398 -14.13 -27.32 -30.77
N CYS A 399 -13.43 -26.51 -31.58
CA CYS A 399 -13.48 -25.05 -31.52
C CYS A 399 -14.91 -24.56 -31.79
N TRP A 400 -15.54 -25.07 -32.84
CA TRP A 400 -16.93 -24.74 -33.19
C TRP A 400 -17.95 -25.25 -32.16
N ALA A 401 -17.71 -26.41 -31.55
CA ALA A 401 -18.54 -26.90 -30.46
C ALA A 401 -18.49 -25.97 -29.23
N LEU A 402 -17.30 -25.47 -28.86
CA LEU A 402 -17.13 -24.53 -27.75
C LEU A 402 -17.78 -23.16 -28.04
N ILE A 403 -17.64 -22.65 -29.27
CA ILE A 403 -18.32 -21.43 -29.73
C ILE A 403 -19.84 -21.63 -29.71
N GLY A 404 -20.34 -22.77 -30.19
CA GLY A 404 -21.76 -23.12 -30.17
C GLY A 404 -22.32 -23.18 -28.75
N LEU A 405 -21.62 -23.83 -27.82
CA LEU A 405 -21.97 -23.86 -26.40
C LEU A 405 -22.02 -22.44 -25.80
N THR A 406 -21.05 -21.60 -26.15
CA THR A 406 -21.02 -20.19 -25.75
C THR A 406 -22.24 -19.43 -26.28
N GLY A 407 -22.64 -19.68 -27.54
CA GLY A 407 -23.86 -19.14 -28.12
C GLY A 407 -25.12 -19.54 -27.34
N VAL A 408 -25.21 -20.80 -26.88
CA VAL A 408 -26.31 -21.27 -26.02
C VAL A 408 -26.33 -20.53 -24.68
N VAL A 409 -25.17 -20.36 -24.03
CA VAL A 409 -25.05 -19.59 -22.78
C VAL A 409 -25.50 -18.15 -22.99
N VAL A 410 -24.99 -17.47 -24.02
CA VAL A 410 -25.35 -16.08 -24.35
C VAL A 410 -26.85 -15.95 -24.62
N TRP A 411 -27.45 -16.90 -25.36
CA TRP A 411 -28.89 -16.92 -25.61
C TRP A 411 -29.70 -17.04 -24.31
N LEU A 412 -29.30 -17.93 -23.39
CA LEU A 412 -29.93 -18.08 -22.08
C LEU A 412 -29.82 -16.79 -21.25
N GLN A 413 -28.64 -16.16 -21.23
CA GLN A 413 -28.40 -14.90 -20.51
C GLN A 413 -29.26 -13.76 -21.07
N ILE A 414 -29.33 -13.61 -22.39
CA ILE A 414 -30.17 -12.58 -23.03
C ILE A 414 -31.65 -12.81 -22.70
N ARG A 415 -32.14 -14.06 -22.76
CA ARG A 415 -33.53 -14.37 -22.37
C ARG A 415 -33.82 -14.02 -20.91
N ALA A 416 -32.90 -14.31 -20.00
CA ALA A 416 -33.04 -13.96 -18.59
C ALA A 416 -33.07 -12.43 -18.38
N LEU A 417 -32.17 -11.68 -19.03
CA LEU A 417 -32.16 -10.22 -18.98
C LEU A 417 -33.44 -9.59 -19.56
N LEU A 418 -34.01 -10.16 -20.62
CA LEU A 418 -35.31 -9.73 -21.15
C LEU A 418 -36.45 -10.03 -20.16
N ALA A 419 -36.40 -11.14 -19.44
CA ALA A 419 -37.38 -11.48 -18.42
C ALA A 419 -37.31 -10.54 -17.19
N PHE A 420 -36.15 -9.98 -16.86
CA PHE A 420 -36.02 -8.97 -15.79
C PHE A 420 -36.88 -7.73 -16.04
N ARG A 421 -36.99 -7.32 -17.31
CA ARG A 421 -37.85 -6.20 -17.72
C ARG A 421 -39.32 -6.50 -17.41
N ALA A 422 -39.79 -7.72 -17.72
CA ALA A 422 -41.16 -8.12 -17.46
C ALA A 422 -41.47 -8.23 -15.95
N ALA A 423 -40.57 -8.86 -15.19
CA ALA A 423 -40.73 -9.03 -13.74
C ALA A 423 -40.77 -7.67 -13.00
N ALA A 424 -39.91 -6.73 -13.38
CA ALA A 424 -39.88 -5.41 -12.76
C ALA A 424 -41.10 -4.54 -13.10
N CYS A 425 -41.73 -4.72 -14.26
CA CYS A 425 -43.01 -4.06 -14.58
C CYS A 425 -44.16 -4.60 -13.70
N VAL A 426 -44.18 -5.90 -13.42
CA VAL A 426 -45.18 -6.53 -12.54
C VAL A 426 -44.98 -6.08 -11.08
N GLU A 427 -43.74 -6.02 -10.61
CA GLU A 427 -43.41 -5.53 -9.25
C GLU A 427 -43.75 -4.05 -9.11
N ALA A 428 -43.49 -3.22 -10.12
CA ALA A 428 -43.88 -1.80 -10.13
C ALA A 428 -45.41 -1.59 -10.14
N ALA A 429 -46.17 -2.50 -10.75
CA ALA A 429 -47.64 -2.48 -10.75
C ALA A 429 -48.25 -3.03 -9.44
N GLY A 430 -47.58 -3.97 -8.76
CA GLY A 430 -48.03 -4.60 -7.52
C GLY A 430 -47.79 -3.81 -6.22
N VAL A 431 -47.07 -2.69 -6.27
CA VAL A 431 -46.75 -1.85 -5.08
C VAL A 431 -47.94 -0.99 -4.61
N ALA A 432 -49.13 -1.12 -5.23
CA ALA A 432 -50.35 -0.43 -4.80
C ALA A 432 -51.05 -1.05 -3.57
N GLU A 433 -50.65 -2.24 -3.10
CA GLU A 433 -51.19 -2.82 -1.86
C GLU A 433 -50.24 -2.61 -0.69
N VAL A 434 -50.60 -1.66 0.19
CA VAL A 434 -49.90 -1.38 1.44
C VAL A 434 -50.36 -2.38 2.50
N SER A 435 -49.56 -3.42 2.76
CA SER A 435 -49.66 -4.20 3.98
C SER A 435 -48.80 -3.56 5.09
N PHE A 436 -49.45 -3.19 6.18
CA PHE A 436 -48.82 -2.74 7.42
C PHE A 436 -48.36 -3.95 8.23
N GLU A 437 -47.22 -4.55 7.87
CA GLU A 437 -46.48 -5.41 8.79
C GLU A 437 -45.34 -4.63 9.44
N SER A 438 -45.21 -4.77 10.76
CA SER A 438 -44.17 -4.16 11.58
C SER A 438 -42.78 -4.57 11.09
N ALA A 439 -42.13 -3.70 10.31
CA ALA A 439 -40.86 -3.97 9.67
C ALA A 439 -39.76 -4.19 10.72
N ARG A 440 -39.33 -5.45 10.87
CA ARG A 440 -37.94 -5.71 11.29
C ARG A 440 -37.02 -5.09 10.22
N PRO A 441 -35.90 -4.48 10.60
CA PRO A 441 -34.95 -3.95 9.63
C PRO A 441 -34.55 -5.05 8.64
N ASP A 442 -34.44 -4.69 7.36
CA ASP A 442 -34.03 -5.63 6.32
C ASP A 442 -32.63 -6.15 6.65
N GLY A 443 -32.50 -7.44 7.01
CA GLY A 443 -31.21 -8.05 7.33
C GLY A 443 -30.18 -7.88 6.21
N ARG A 444 -30.64 -7.65 4.97
CA ARG A 444 -29.77 -7.33 3.83
C ARG A 444 -29.13 -5.94 3.95
N LEU A 445 -29.81 -4.95 4.53
CA LEU A 445 -29.27 -3.61 4.73
C LEU A 445 -28.12 -3.64 5.74
N VAL A 446 -28.34 -4.30 6.88
CA VAL A 446 -27.33 -4.46 7.94
C VAL A 446 -26.07 -5.14 7.39
N TRP A 447 -26.24 -6.23 6.64
CA TRP A 447 -25.13 -6.96 6.05
C TRP A 447 -24.35 -6.13 5.00
N ARG A 448 -25.06 -5.37 4.14
CA ARG A 448 -24.43 -4.47 3.15
C ARG A 448 -23.61 -3.37 3.81
N LEU A 449 -24.16 -2.74 4.85
CA LEU A 449 -23.45 -1.72 5.63
C LEU A 449 -22.23 -2.30 6.35
N GLY A 450 -22.35 -3.50 6.91
CA GLY A 450 -21.21 -4.23 7.48
C GLY A 450 -20.11 -4.51 6.46
N LEU A 451 -20.45 -4.95 5.24
CA LEU A 451 -19.49 -5.20 4.16
C LEU A 451 -18.79 -3.91 3.70
N MET A 452 -19.53 -2.80 3.57
CA MET A 452 -18.95 -1.49 3.25
C MET A 452 -17.96 -1.04 4.33
N PHE A 453 -18.31 -1.26 5.60
CA PHE A 453 -17.47 -0.87 6.72
C PHE A 453 -16.24 -1.80 6.87
N PHE A 454 -16.36 -3.08 6.49
CA PHE A 454 -15.22 -3.99 6.33
C PHE A 454 -14.25 -3.47 5.25
N ALA A 455 -14.75 -3.12 4.07
CA ALA A 455 -13.90 -2.60 2.98
C ALA A 455 -13.24 -1.26 3.36
N SER A 456 -13.97 -0.36 4.01
CA SER A 456 -13.42 0.88 4.56
C SER A 456 -12.33 0.61 5.59
N GLY A 457 -12.55 -0.32 6.53
CA GLY A 457 -11.55 -0.72 7.52
C GLY A 457 -10.28 -1.29 6.88
N ALA A 458 -10.42 -2.08 5.82
CA ALA A 458 -9.28 -2.58 5.05
C ALA A 458 -8.48 -1.45 4.40
N ALA A 459 -9.15 -0.47 3.76
CA ALA A 459 -8.51 0.70 3.20
C ALA A 459 -7.78 1.54 4.26
N ALA A 460 -8.43 1.78 5.41
CA ALA A 460 -7.85 2.54 6.52
C ALA A 460 -6.52 1.93 7.00
N LEU A 461 -6.44 0.60 7.12
CA LEU A 461 -5.21 -0.08 7.56
C LEU A 461 -4.15 -0.16 6.46
N ILE A 462 -4.54 -0.27 5.18
CA ILE A 462 -3.58 -0.12 4.07
C ILE A 462 -2.91 1.27 4.15
N TYR A 463 -3.69 2.34 4.35
CA TYR A 463 -3.12 3.68 4.52
C TYR A 463 -2.25 3.79 5.77
N GLN A 464 -2.67 3.24 6.89
CA GLN A 464 -1.90 3.33 8.13
C GLN A 464 -0.50 2.70 7.96
N VAL A 465 -0.41 1.52 7.33
CA VAL A 465 0.88 0.85 7.05
C VAL A 465 1.73 1.69 6.09
N LEU A 466 1.14 2.24 5.02
CA LEU A 466 1.85 3.11 4.08
C LEU A 466 2.36 4.40 4.73
N PHE A 467 1.50 5.10 5.47
CA PHE A 467 1.84 6.34 6.14
C PHE A 467 2.95 6.14 7.17
N ALA A 468 2.94 5.02 7.90
CA ALA A 468 4.03 4.69 8.81
C ALA A 468 5.38 4.56 8.09
N LYS A 469 5.39 3.89 6.91
CA LYS A 469 6.60 3.75 6.09
C LYS A 469 7.09 5.08 5.52
N GLU A 470 6.20 5.87 4.92
CA GLU A 470 6.54 7.19 4.36
C GLU A 470 7.07 8.12 5.46
N LEU A 471 6.45 8.13 6.64
CA LEU A 471 6.89 8.98 7.75
C LEU A 471 8.22 8.52 8.36
N ALA A 472 8.51 7.22 8.38
CA ALA A 472 9.82 6.71 8.76
C ALA A 472 10.92 7.21 7.80
N LEU A 473 10.64 7.33 6.50
CA LEU A 473 11.59 7.91 5.53
C LEU A 473 11.80 9.42 5.72
N VAL A 474 10.77 10.14 6.15
CA VAL A 474 10.85 11.61 6.37
C VAL A 474 11.52 11.94 7.71
N PHE A 475 11.07 11.32 8.80
CA PHE A 475 11.47 11.68 10.17
C PHE A 475 12.50 10.74 10.79
N GLY A 476 12.87 9.65 10.10
CA GLY A 476 13.74 8.59 10.60
C GLY A 476 12.96 7.45 11.25
N SER A 477 13.54 6.24 11.24
CA SER A 477 12.93 5.00 11.74
C SER A 477 12.95 4.85 13.27
N THR A 478 13.02 5.95 14.01
CA THR A 478 13.01 5.93 15.49
C THR A 478 11.61 5.62 16.05
N SER A 479 11.57 4.96 17.20
CA SER A 479 10.38 4.73 18.00
C SER A 479 9.63 6.03 18.32
N THR A 480 10.39 7.09 18.61
CA THR A 480 9.88 8.41 18.93
C THR A 480 9.08 9.00 17.77
N ALA A 481 9.60 8.92 16.55
CA ALA A 481 8.90 9.37 15.35
C ALA A 481 7.65 8.50 15.09
N THR A 482 7.78 7.18 15.16
CA THR A 482 6.71 6.23 14.85
C THR A 482 5.51 6.36 15.79
N PHE A 483 5.73 6.43 17.11
CA PHE A 483 4.63 6.57 18.07
C PHE A 483 3.99 7.95 18.07
N THR A 484 4.75 9.00 17.79
CA THR A 484 4.19 10.34 17.60
C THR A 484 3.22 10.37 16.42
N VAL A 485 3.60 9.72 15.32
CA VAL A 485 2.77 9.57 14.13
C VAL A 485 1.52 8.77 14.43
N LEU A 486 1.65 7.65 15.14
CA LEU A 486 0.51 6.84 15.57
C LEU A 486 -0.43 7.63 16.49
N ALA A 487 0.11 8.36 17.46
CA ALA A 487 -0.65 9.24 18.35
C ALA A 487 -1.41 10.33 17.58
N THR A 488 -0.80 10.88 16.53
CA THR A 488 -1.42 11.86 15.64
C THR A 488 -2.57 11.24 14.82
N PHE A 489 -2.36 10.04 14.28
CA PHE A 489 -3.38 9.30 13.53
C PHE A 489 -4.60 8.96 14.41
N LEU A 490 -4.35 8.42 15.60
CA LEU A 490 -5.38 8.15 16.62
C LEU A 490 -6.04 9.45 17.08
N GLY A 491 -5.27 10.52 17.28
CA GLY A 491 -5.76 11.84 17.69
C GLY A 491 -6.76 12.41 16.69
N GLY A 492 -6.48 12.30 15.40
CA GLY A 492 -7.42 12.67 14.35
C GLY A 492 -8.71 11.85 14.41
N MET A 493 -8.64 10.52 14.58
CA MET A 493 -9.84 9.70 14.75
C MET A 493 -10.66 10.07 16.00
N ALA A 494 -10.01 10.42 17.12
CA ALA A 494 -10.68 10.89 18.33
C ALA A 494 -11.47 12.17 18.06
N ILE A 495 -10.82 13.17 17.45
CA ILE A 495 -11.44 14.44 17.05
C ILE A 495 -12.59 14.18 16.06
N GLY A 496 -12.35 13.33 15.07
CA GLY A 496 -13.35 12.90 14.09
C GLY A 496 -14.58 12.27 14.71
N SER A 497 -14.43 11.44 15.74
CA SER A 497 -15.55 10.80 16.42
C SER A 497 -16.41 11.80 17.22
N LEU A 498 -15.80 12.82 17.84
CA LEU A 498 -16.51 13.92 18.49
C LEU A 498 -17.32 14.73 17.48
N ILE A 499 -16.67 15.13 16.38
CA ILE A 499 -17.29 15.88 15.29
C ILE A 499 -18.42 15.06 14.67
N GLY A 500 -18.16 13.79 14.37
CA GLY A 500 -19.12 12.85 13.79
C GLY A 500 -20.33 12.63 14.68
N GLY A 501 -20.16 12.54 16.01
CA GLY A 501 -21.28 12.44 16.96
C GLY A 501 -22.22 13.65 16.93
N VAL A 502 -21.69 14.85 16.61
CA VAL A 502 -22.50 16.07 16.45
C VAL A 502 -23.12 16.16 15.05
N ILE A 503 -22.34 15.87 14.00
CA ILE A 503 -22.78 15.92 12.62
C ILE A 503 -23.87 14.89 12.35
N ALA A 504 -23.69 13.64 12.81
CA ALA A 504 -24.60 12.53 12.53
C ALA A 504 -26.04 12.85 12.95
N VAL A 505 -26.24 13.47 14.12
CA VAL A 505 -27.57 13.85 14.63
C VAL A 505 -28.24 14.93 13.78
N ARG A 506 -27.47 15.76 13.07
CA ARG A 506 -27.98 16.87 12.24
C ARG A 506 -28.26 16.47 10.80
N VAL A 507 -27.64 15.39 10.32
CA VAL A 507 -27.70 14.98 8.92
C VAL A 507 -28.97 14.16 8.65
N ARG A 508 -29.78 14.62 7.70
CA ARG A 508 -31.02 13.92 7.28
C ARG A 508 -30.76 12.61 6.52
N ARG A 509 -29.63 12.51 5.81
CA ARG A 509 -29.25 11.34 5.00
C ARG A 509 -27.86 10.83 5.41
N PRO A 510 -27.75 10.08 6.52
CA PRO A 510 -26.46 9.69 7.10
C PRO A 510 -25.59 8.86 6.15
N ILE A 511 -26.19 7.99 5.33
CA ILE A 511 -25.46 7.16 4.34
C ILE A 511 -24.89 8.00 3.20
N ALA A 512 -25.59 9.07 2.79
CA ALA A 512 -25.07 10.00 1.78
C ALA A 512 -23.89 10.81 2.33
N ALA A 513 -23.96 11.23 3.60
CA ALA A 513 -22.83 11.88 4.26
C ALA A 513 -21.65 10.92 4.44
N TYR A 514 -21.90 9.66 4.81
CA TYR A 514 -20.85 8.63 4.86
C TYR A 514 -20.17 8.46 3.49
N ALA A 515 -20.94 8.35 2.41
CA ALA A 515 -20.39 8.25 1.06
C ALA A 515 -19.51 9.45 0.68
N PHE A 516 -19.91 10.68 1.06
CA PHE A 516 -19.11 11.87 0.81
C PHE A 516 -17.81 11.85 1.62
N VAL A 517 -17.85 11.41 2.87
CA VAL A 517 -16.66 11.27 3.73
C VAL A 517 -15.70 10.24 3.13
N GLU A 518 -16.18 9.07 2.70
CA GLU A 518 -15.36 8.06 2.03
C GLU A 518 -14.72 8.57 0.73
N LEU A 519 -15.49 9.29 -0.09
CA LEU A 519 -14.97 9.93 -1.29
C LEU A 519 -13.87 10.95 -0.97
N ALA A 520 -14.06 11.75 0.07
CA ALA A 520 -13.08 12.74 0.51
C ALA A 520 -11.80 12.11 1.07
N ILE A 521 -11.91 11.01 1.82
CA ILE A 521 -10.77 10.23 2.30
C ILE A 521 -9.95 9.73 1.11
N GLY A 522 -10.59 9.02 0.17
CA GLY A 522 -9.90 8.51 -1.02
C GLY A 522 -9.25 9.63 -1.84
N GLY A 523 -9.96 10.74 -2.05
CA GLY A 523 -9.44 11.90 -2.79
C GLY A 523 -8.23 12.55 -2.12
N PHE A 524 -8.26 12.72 -0.79
CA PHE A 524 -7.12 13.26 -0.03
C PHE A 524 -5.93 12.30 -0.07
N CYS A 525 -6.17 11.00 0.13
CA CYS A 525 -5.12 9.99 0.15
C CYS A 525 -4.36 9.89 -1.18
N VAL A 526 -5.01 10.14 -2.32
CA VAL A 526 -4.32 10.22 -3.64
C VAL A 526 -3.26 11.32 -3.66
N ALA A 527 -3.47 12.44 -2.94
CA ALA A 527 -2.51 13.54 -2.87
C ALA A 527 -1.35 13.30 -1.89
N THR A 528 -1.45 12.29 -1.01
CA THR A 528 -0.48 12.10 0.09
C THR A 528 0.97 11.88 -0.33
N PRO A 529 1.32 11.21 -1.44
CA PRO A 529 2.73 11.07 -1.84
C PRO A 529 3.41 12.43 -2.11
N VAL A 530 2.67 13.37 -2.70
CA VAL A 530 3.15 14.73 -2.93
C VAL A 530 3.26 15.48 -1.61
N LEU A 531 2.26 15.35 -0.73
CA LEU A 531 2.28 15.97 0.59
C LEU A 531 3.48 15.48 1.43
N PHE A 532 3.80 14.18 1.41
CA PHE A 532 4.97 13.63 2.10
C PHE A 532 6.28 14.21 1.55
N SER A 533 6.40 14.31 0.22
CA SER A 533 7.57 14.94 -0.42
C SER A 533 7.71 16.42 -0.03
N MET A 534 6.60 17.15 0.06
CA MET A 534 6.58 18.55 0.47
C MET A 534 7.00 18.71 1.94
N ILE A 535 6.42 17.93 2.85
CA ILE A 535 6.80 18.03 4.27
C ILE A 535 8.24 17.59 4.51
N GLN A 536 8.78 16.67 3.72
CA GLN A 536 10.19 16.31 3.79
C GLN A 536 11.07 17.51 3.45
N GLY A 537 10.77 18.23 2.37
CA GLY A 537 11.50 19.46 2.01
C GLY A 537 11.43 20.52 3.11
N VAL A 538 10.26 20.72 3.71
CA VAL A 538 10.07 21.65 4.85
C VAL A 538 10.83 21.17 6.08
N TYR A 539 10.75 19.88 6.39
CA TYR A 539 11.46 19.25 7.52
C TYR A 539 12.95 19.46 7.38
N VAL A 540 13.56 19.09 6.24
CA VAL A 540 15.00 19.27 6.01
C VAL A 540 15.42 20.73 6.11
N TYR A 541 14.62 21.66 5.60
CA TYR A 541 14.92 23.09 5.68
C TYR A 541 14.93 23.62 7.13
N LEU A 542 13.95 23.21 7.94
CA LEU A 542 13.77 23.69 9.32
C LEU A 542 14.57 22.92 10.36
N ALA A 543 14.84 21.63 10.12
CA ALA A 543 15.51 20.72 11.04
C ALA A 543 17.02 20.63 10.83
N ALA A 544 17.57 21.21 9.76
CA ALA A 544 19.01 21.17 9.48
C ALA A 544 19.80 21.68 10.70
N GLU A 545 20.83 20.91 11.09
CA GLU A 545 21.73 21.21 12.22
C GLU A 545 21.06 21.24 13.61
N ILE A 546 19.79 20.85 13.74
CA ILE A 546 19.16 20.65 15.05
C ILE A 546 19.57 19.28 15.57
N SER A 547 20.07 19.23 16.81
CA SER A 547 20.43 17.97 17.47
C SER A 547 19.28 16.96 17.44
N PRO A 548 19.53 15.67 17.09
CA PRO A 548 18.48 14.65 16.98
C PRO A 548 17.64 14.45 18.25
N GLY A 549 18.20 14.70 19.44
CA GLY A 549 17.51 14.61 20.73
C GLY A 549 16.73 15.87 21.13
N SER A 550 16.72 16.91 20.30
CA SER A 550 16.10 18.20 20.65
C SER A 550 14.57 18.09 20.75
N PRO A 551 13.94 18.62 21.82
CA PRO A 551 12.49 18.73 21.91
C PRO A 551 11.88 19.56 20.77
N VAL A 552 12.63 20.50 20.20
CA VAL A 552 12.19 21.31 19.05
C VAL A 552 12.02 20.44 17.80
N LEU A 553 12.95 19.51 17.57
CA LEU A 553 12.88 18.59 16.45
C LEU A 553 11.67 17.65 16.59
N LEU A 554 11.41 17.16 17.80
CA LEU A 554 10.22 16.39 18.10
C LEU A 554 8.94 17.19 17.79
N ALA A 555 8.82 18.42 18.30
CA ALA A 555 7.68 19.28 18.05
C ALA A 555 7.45 19.54 16.55
N LEU A 556 8.53 19.70 15.77
CA LEU A 556 8.46 19.86 14.33
C LEU A 556 7.94 18.59 13.64
N ARG A 557 8.46 17.41 14.00
CA ARG A 557 7.99 16.10 13.47
C ARG A 557 6.50 15.88 13.76
N VAL A 558 6.06 16.16 15.00
CA VAL A 558 4.63 16.09 15.40
C VAL A 558 3.79 17.01 14.51
N SER A 559 4.22 18.27 14.37
CA SER A 559 3.44 19.30 13.67
C SER A 559 3.31 19.01 12.17
N LEU A 560 4.40 18.60 11.52
CA LEU A 560 4.42 18.26 10.10
C LEU A 560 3.66 16.96 9.81
N GLY A 561 3.82 15.94 10.66
CA GLY A 561 3.04 14.71 10.57
C GLY A 561 1.54 14.98 10.74
N ALA A 562 1.16 15.82 11.72
CA ALA A 562 -0.22 16.23 11.96
C ALA A 562 -0.84 17.00 10.79
N ALA A 563 -0.07 17.86 10.13
CA ALA A 563 -0.55 18.62 8.98
C ALA A 563 -1.05 17.72 7.83
N VAL A 564 -0.42 16.55 7.63
CA VAL A 564 -0.81 15.59 6.58
C VAL A 564 -1.83 14.59 7.09
N LEU A 565 -1.64 14.04 8.30
CA LEU A 565 -2.44 12.92 8.79
C LEU A 565 -3.78 13.31 9.40
N LEU A 566 -3.91 14.49 10.02
CA LEU A 566 -5.14 14.84 10.74
C LEU A 566 -6.35 14.92 9.82
N VAL A 567 -6.19 15.42 8.59
CA VAL A 567 -7.32 15.58 7.65
C VAL A 567 -8.01 14.24 7.33
N PRO A 568 -7.32 13.22 6.79
CA PRO A 568 -7.95 11.95 6.47
C PRO A 568 -8.38 11.19 7.72
N THR A 569 -7.66 11.31 8.83
CA THR A 569 -7.97 10.56 10.08
C THR A 569 -9.16 11.14 10.83
N VAL A 570 -9.35 12.47 10.82
CA VAL A 570 -10.58 13.12 11.30
C VAL A 570 -11.77 12.63 10.48
N MET A 571 -11.62 12.55 9.15
CA MET A 571 -12.68 12.00 8.29
C MET A 571 -12.98 10.53 8.62
N MET A 572 -11.95 9.69 8.80
CA MET A 572 -12.12 8.30 9.23
C MET A 572 -12.86 8.19 10.57
N GLY A 573 -12.56 9.07 11.55
CA GLY A 573 -13.26 9.10 12.84
C GLY A 573 -14.74 9.48 12.76
N ILE A 574 -15.16 10.23 11.73
CA ILE A 574 -16.57 10.64 11.52
C ILE A 574 -17.44 9.46 11.06
N THR A 575 -16.85 8.43 10.45
CA THR A 575 -17.59 7.35 9.76
C THR A 575 -18.47 6.51 10.69
N LEU A 576 -17.96 6.09 11.86
CA LEU A 576 -18.69 5.24 12.81
C LEU A 576 -19.98 5.92 13.35
N PRO A 577 -19.94 7.18 13.83
CA PRO A 577 -21.17 7.90 14.22
C PRO A 577 -22.21 8.00 13.09
N LEU A 578 -21.80 8.25 11.85
CA LEU A 578 -22.72 8.35 10.70
C LEU A 578 -23.40 7.00 10.42
N MET A 579 -22.64 5.91 10.43
CA MET A 579 -23.15 4.56 10.18
C MET A 579 -24.06 4.07 11.31
N ALA A 580 -23.69 4.36 12.57
CA ALA A 580 -24.54 4.06 13.72
C ALA A 580 -25.87 4.84 13.66
N GLN A 581 -25.85 6.11 13.23
CA GLN A 581 -27.07 6.90 13.02
C GLN A 581 -27.93 6.35 11.88
N ALA A 582 -27.32 5.85 10.80
CA ALA A 582 -28.04 5.22 9.70
C ALA A 582 -28.81 3.98 10.16
N LEU A 583 -28.19 3.08 10.92
CA LEU A 583 -28.85 1.90 11.46
C LEU A 583 -29.89 2.24 12.52
N SER A 584 -29.57 3.18 13.43
CA SER A 584 -30.51 3.63 14.46
C SER A 584 -31.78 4.25 13.86
N SER A 585 -31.68 4.93 12.72
CA SER A 585 -32.85 5.47 12.00
C SER A 585 -33.80 4.40 11.46
N GLN A 586 -33.35 3.15 11.36
CA GLN A 586 -34.13 1.99 10.92
C GLN A 586 -34.70 1.16 12.09
N GLY A 587 -34.58 1.67 13.33
CA GLY A 587 -35.10 1.00 14.52
C GLY A 587 -34.11 0.04 15.22
N GLU A 588 -32.87 -0.06 14.72
CA GLU A 588 -31.83 -0.86 15.37
C GLU A 588 -31.36 -0.23 16.68
N ARG A 589 -31.02 -1.09 17.65
CA ARG A 589 -30.41 -0.62 18.91
C ARG A 589 -28.98 -0.14 18.63
N ILE A 590 -28.66 1.07 19.10
CA ILE A 590 -27.36 1.71 18.86
C ILE A 590 -26.20 0.80 19.31
N GLY A 591 -26.23 0.25 20.52
CA GLY A 591 -25.16 -0.61 21.02
C GLY A 591 -24.91 -1.88 20.18
N GLN A 592 -25.97 -2.53 19.70
CA GLN A 592 -25.84 -3.71 18.82
C GLN A 592 -25.29 -3.33 17.44
N SER A 593 -25.74 -2.20 16.90
CA SER A 593 -25.23 -1.64 15.64
C SER A 593 -23.74 -1.31 15.74
N VAL A 594 -23.33 -0.65 16.83
CA VAL A 594 -21.93 -0.29 17.08
C VAL A 594 -21.06 -1.53 17.23
N ALA A 595 -21.52 -2.57 17.94
CA ALA A 595 -20.76 -3.79 18.10
C ALA A 595 -20.52 -4.52 16.75
N MET A 596 -21.55 -4.60 15.90
CA MET A 596 -21.44 -5.21 14.58
C MET A 596 -20.58 -4.37 13.62
N LEU A 597 -20.77 -3.05 13.58
CA LEU A 597 -19.94 -2.15 12.77
C LEU A 597 -18.47 -2.21 13.21
N TYR A 598 -18.21 -2.16 14.53
CA TYR A 598 -16.86 -2.30 15.07
C TYR A 598 -16.21 -3.62 14.68
N ALA A 599 -16.92 -4.75 14.84
CA ALA A 599 -16.40 -6.06 14.45
C ALA A 599 -16.10 -6.14 12.94
N SER A 600 -17.01 -5.66 12.08
CA SER A 600 -16.80 -5.66 10.63
C SER A 600 -15.63 -4.76 10.19
N ASN A 601 -15.55 -3.53 10.71
CA ASN A 601 -14.44 -2.63 10.39
C ASN A 601 -13.10 -3.18 10.86
N THR A 602 -13.06 -3.73 12.08
CA THR A 602 -11.82 -4.27 12.66
C THR A 602 -11.38 -5.57 11.96
N ALA A 603 -12.32 -6.41 11.52
CA ALA A 603 -12.01 -7.55 10.67
C ALA A 603 -11.46 -7.12 9.30
N GLY A 604 -12.05 -6.07 8.71
CA GLY A 604 -11.56 -5.45 7.48
C GLY A 604 -10.16 -4.90 7.65
N ALA A 605 -9.92 -4.18 8.74
CA ALA A 605 -8.63 -3.67 9.15
C ALA A 605 -7.57 -4.78 9.26
N ALA A 606 -7.88 -5.89 9.93
CA ALA A 606 -6.98 -7.04 10.04
C ALA A 606 -6.65 -7.63 8.65
N PHE A 607 -7.66 -7.77 7.79
CA PHE A 607 -7.48 -8.23 6.42
C PHE A 607 -6.59 -7.28 5.61
N GLY A 608 -6.84 -5.97 5.71
CA GLY A 608 -6.02 -4.93 5.09
C GLY A 608 -4.56 -4.98 5.54
N ALA A 609 -4.30 -5.12 6.85
CA ALA A 609 -2.95 -5.16 7.41
C ALA A 609 -2.13 -6.37 6.90
N ILE A 610 -2.71 -7.59 6.93
CA ILE A 610 -2.05 -8.80 6.37
C ILE A 610 -1.86 -8.66 4.87
N LEU A 611 -2.91 -8.30 4.12
CA LEU A 611 -2.85 -8.27 2.67
C LEU A 611 -1.83 -7.24 2.19
N THR A 612 -1.74 -6.09 2.85
CA THR A 612 -0.74 -5.05 2.57
C THR A 612 0.68 -5.57 2.72
N SER A 613 0.95 -6.28 3.82
CA SER A 613 2.28 -6.75 4.18
C SER A 613 2.73 -7.96 3.35
N TYR A 614 1.82 -8.89 3.04
CA TYR A 614 2.18 -10.12 2.33
C TYR A 614 2.01 -10.05 0.81
N ALA A 615 1.11 -9.20 0.31
CA ALA A 615 0.77 -9.16 -1.11
C ALA A 615 0.88 -7.76 -1.71
N ILE A 616 0.16 -6.76 -1.20
CA ILE A 616 -0.03 -5.51 -1.94
C ILE A 616 1.29 -4.75 -2.10
N ILE A 617 1.98 -4.36 -1.02
CA ILE A 617 3.23 -3.58 -1.13
C ILE A 617 4.32 -4.32 -1.92
N PRO A 618 4.64 -5.60 -1.63
CA PRO A 618 5.66 -6.32 -2.39
C PRO A 618 5.39 -6.39 -3.90
N LEU A 619 4.12 -6.39 -4.32
CA LEU A 619 3.71 -6.54 -5.72
C LEU A 619 3.53 -5.20 -6.44
N LEU A 620 3.06 -4.16 -5.72
CA LEU A 620 2.61 -2.89 -6.29
C LEU A 620 3.55 -1.71 -6.01
N GLY A 621 4.42 -1.82 -5.00
CA GLY A 621 5.11 -0.67 -4.43
C GLY A 621 4.16 0.28 -3.69
N THR A 622 4.70 1.33 -3.08
CA THR A 622 3.94 2.23 -2.17
C THR A 622 2.91 3.08 -2.91
N GLN A 623 3.26 3.59 -4.09
CA GLN A 623 2.38 4.48 -4.86
C GLN A 623 1.11 3.76 -5.34
N SER A 624 1.25 2.61 -5.99
CA SER A 624 0.09 1.87 -6.50
C SER A 624 -0.73 1.25 -5.38
N THR A 625 -0.12 0.93 -4.23
CA THR A 625 -0.85 0.53 -3.01
C THR A 625 -1.73 1.66 -2.48
N THR A 626 -1.24 2.90 -2.51
CA THR A 626 -2.03 4.10 -2.12
C THR A 626 -3.24 4.28 -3.03
N LEU A 627 -3.05 4.13 -4.34
CA LEU A 627 -4.13 4.23 -5.33
C LEU A 627 -5.15 3.10 -5.18
N LEU A 628 -4.71 1.89 -4.85
CA LEU A 628 -5.61 0.77 -4.58
C LEU A 628 -6.48 1.02 -3.34
N ALA A 629 -5.90 1.54 -2.25
CA ALA A 629 -6.69 1.92 -1.07
C ALA A 629 -7.70 3.03 -1.39
N ALA A 630 -7.31 4.03 -2.18
CA ALA A 630 -8.22 5.10 -2.64
C ALA A 630 -9.35 4.54 -3.50
N LEU A 631 -9.06 3.58 -4.37
CA LEU A 631 -10.06 2.87 -5.13
C LEU A 631 -11.07 2.19 -4.20
N ILE A 632 -10.62 1.49 -3.15
CA ILE A 632 -11.53 0.85 -2.19
C ILE A 632 -12.47 1.88 -1.55
N ASN A 633 -11.98 3.05 -1.13
CA ASN A 633 -12.86 4.11 -0.61
C ASN A 633 -13.87 4.61 -1.65
N PHE A 634 -13.44 4.80 -2.91
CA PHE A 634 -14.35 5.21 -3.99
C PHE A 634 -15.44 4.15 -4.27
N LEU A 635 -15.09 2.86 -4.21
CA LEU A 635 -16.04 1.76 -4.34
C LEU A 635 -17.05 1.75 -3.17
N VAL A 636 -16.58 1.97 -1.95
CA VAL A 636 -17.44 2.07 -0.76
C VAL A 636 -18.37 3.27 -0.86
N ALA A 637 -17.86 4.44 -1.25
CA ALA A 637 -18.66 5.64 -1.47
C ALA A 637 -19.76 5.41 -2.53
N LEU A 638 -19.41 4.77 -3.65
CA LEU A 638 -20.36 4.45 -4.71
C LEU A 638 -21.44 3.49 -4.22
N GLY A 639 -21.05 2.41 -3.51
CA GLY A 639 -21.99 1.45 -2.94
C GLY A 639 -22.94 2.11 -1.92
N ALA A 640 -22.43 3.02 -1.09
CA ALA A 640 -23.25 3.76 -0.14
C ALA A 640 -24.28 4.66 -0.86
N LEU A 641 -23.90 5.36 -1.92
CA LEU A 641 -24.81 6.19 -2.71
C LEU A 641 -25.90 5.40 -3.44
N GLU A 642 -25.59 4.18 -3.86
CA GLU A 642 -26.59 3.27 -4.41
C GLU A 642 -27.61 2.87 -3.35
N LEU A 643 -27.15 2.59 -2.13
CA LEU A 643 -28.00 2.21 -1.02
C LEU A 643 -28.95 3.34 -0.59
N VAL A 644 -28.53 4.60 -0.72
CA VAL A 644 -29.38 5.79 -0.51
C VAL A 644 -30.65 5.75 -1.37
N LYS A 645 -30.59 5.16 -2.57
CA LYS A 645 -31.74 5.05 -3.49
C LYS A 645 -32.72 3.95 -3.09
N SER A 646 -32.25 2.93 -2.36
CA SER A 646 -33.07 1.79 -1.95
C SER A 646 -33.77 1.97 -0.59
N ILE A 647 -33.36 2.95 0.21
CA ILE A 647 -33.93 3.19 1.53
C ILE A 647 -35.10 4.16 1.40
N LYS A 648 -36.31 3.71 1.75
CA LYS A 648 -37.47 4.60 1.88
C LYS A 648 -37.16 5.61 2.98
N VAL A 649 -37.06 6.89 2.60
CA VAL A 649 -37.02 7.98 3.58
C VAL A 649 -38.40 8.00 4.23
N SER A 650 -38.54 7.41 5.40
CA SER A 650 -39.73 7.60 6.23
C SER A 650 -39.83 9.09 6.50
N GLN A 651 -40.79 9.76 5.86
CA GLN A 651 -41.12 11.12 6.26
C GLN A 651 -41.58 11.06 7.71
N PRO A 652 -41.14 12.00 8.57
CA PRO A 652 -41.82 12.22 9.83
C PRO A 652 -43.19 12.82 9.45
N THR A 653 -44.18 11.98 9.18
CA THR A 653 -45.57 12.43 9.09
C THR A 653 -45.91 13.04 10.43
N GLY A 654 -46.26 14.32 10.40
CA GLY A 654 -46.57 15.10 11.58
C GLY A 654 -47.64 14.44 12.44
N VAL A 655 -47.49 14.63 13.74
CA VAL A 655 -48.55 14.70 14.76
C VAL A 655 -49.56 13.54 14.71
N GLY A 656 -49.26 12.47 15.44
CA GLY A 656 -50.25 11.48 15.84
C GLY A 656 -49.67 10.08 16.01
N LEU A 657 -49.74 9.53 17.24
CA LEU A 657 -49.49 8.12 17.59
C LEU A 657 -48.03 7.63 17.72
N ALA A 658 -47.06 8.52 17.97
CA ALA A 658 -45.70 8.13 18.36
C ALA A 658 -45.56 7.70 19.85
N SER A 659 -46.58 7.06 20.43
CA SER A 659 -46.63 6.73 21.87
C SER A 659 -46.59 5.23 22.20
N SER A 660 -46.61 4.31 21.24
CA SER A 660 -46.97 2.91 21.59
C SER A 660 -45.93 1.82 21.28
N TYR A 661 -44.76 2.13 20.72
CA TYR A 661 -43.66 1.16 20.61
C TYR A 661 -42.29 1.82 20.80
N ARG A 662 -41.98 2.20 22.03
CA ARG A 662 -40.59 2.21 22.50
C ARG A 662 -40.44 0.99 23.41
N PRO A 663 -39.64 -0.04 23.06
CA PRO A 663 -39.21 -0.96 24.10
C PRO A 663 -38.55 -0.08 25.17
N LEU A 664 -38.94 -0.25 26.44
CA LEU A 664 -38.39 0.46 27.60
C LEU A 664 -36.86 0.55 27.46
N ALA A 665 -36.38 1.67 26.94
CA ALA A 665 -34.97 1.90 26.76
C ALA A 665 -34.40 2.02 28.17
N TYR A 666 -33.54 1.07 28.53
CA TYR A 666 -32.76 1.09 29.75
C TYR A 666 -32.02 2.43 29.84
N ALA A 667 -32.54 3.39 30.60
CA ALA A 667 -31.87 4.67 30.79
C ALA A 667 -30.70 4.44 31.74
N ALA A 668 -29.49 4.43 31.19
CA ALA A 668 -28.29 4.19 31.98
C ALA A 668 -28.19 5.21 33.13
N GLY A 669 -28.03 4.72 34.35
CA GLY A 669 -27.81 5.57 35.52
C GLY A 669 -26.45 6.27 35.46
N ARG A 670 -26.26 7.35 36.23
CA ARG A 670 -24.99 8.08 36.29
C ARG A 670 -23.79 7.17 36.61
N GLY A 671 -23.98 6.21 37.53
CA GLY A 671 -22.94 5.24 37.87
C GLY A 671 -22.58 4.29 36.71
N GLU A 672 -23.56 3.89 35.90
CA GLU A 672 -23.35 2.97 34.77
C GLU A 672 -22.60 3.68 33.63
N LEU A 673 -22.93 4.96 33.38
CA LEU A 673 -22.20 5.80 32.42
C LEU A 673 -20.76 6.05 32.86
N ILE A 674 -20.52 6.34 34.16
CA ILE A 674 -19.16 6.49 34.70
C ILE A 674 -18.37 5.19 34.56
N SER A 675 -18.98 4.04 34.88
CA SER A 675 -18.35 2.72 34.70
C SER A 675 -17.97 2.44 33.25
N ALA A 676 -18.84 2.79 32.30
CA ALA A 676 -18.56 2.65 30.87
C ALA A 676 -17.42 3.56 30.42
N TRP A 677 -17.42 4.84 30.81
CA TRP A 677 -16.35 5.78 30.47
C TRP A 677 -15.02 5.44 31.14
N LEU A 678 -15.04 4.91 32.36
CA LEU A 678 -13.85 4.40 33.03
C LEU A 678 -13.25 3.24 32.23
N ALA A 679 -14.08 2.26 31.85
CA ALA A 679 -13.62 1.11 31.07
C ALA A 679 -13.16 1.49 29.67
N LEU A 680 -13.75 2.52 29.03
CA LEU A 680 -13.30 3.01 27.73
C LEU A 680 -12.00 3.81 27.83
N CYS A 681 -11.92 4.78 28.75
CA CYS A 681 -10.76 5.65 28.89
C CYS A 681 -9.55 4.88 29.44
N VAL A 682 -9.67 4.26 30.62
CA VAL A 682 -8.56 3.52 31.23
C VAL A 682 -8.34 2.21 30.50
N GLY A 683 -9.39 1.50 30.10
CA GLY A 683 -9.24 0.28 29.30
C GLY A 683 -8.62 0.55 27.93
N GLY A 684 -8.80 1.74 27.34
CA GLY A 684 -8.05 2.17 26.16
C GLY A 684 -6.55 2.29 26.41
N VAL A 685 -6.14 2.89 27.54
CA VAL A 685 -4.72 2.94 27.98
C VAL A 685 -4.15 1.53 28.06
N LEU A 686 -4.88 0.63 28.71
CA LEU A 686 -4.46 -0.77 28.89
C LEU A 686 -4.45 -1.55 27.57
N SER A 687 -5.38 -1.28 26.66
CA SER A 687 -5.50 -1.95 25.36
C SER A 687 -4.29 -1.67 24.48
N LEU A 688 -4.01 -0.41 24.18
CA LEU A 688 -2.88 -0.04 23.32
C LEU A 688 -1.55 -0.17 24.05
N GLY A 689 -1.54 -0.02 25.38
CA GLY A 689 -0.37 -0.37 26.19
C GLY A 689 0.00 -1.84 26.04
N LEU A 690 -0.98 -2.74 26.10
CA LEU A 690 -0.76 -4.17 25.88
C LEU A 690 -0.30 -4.47 24.46
N GLU A 691 -0.87 -3.80 23.45
CA GLU A 691 -0.44 -3.93 22.05
C GLU A 691 1.04 -3.59 21.90
N VAL A 692 1.49 -2.44 22.43
CA VAL A 692 2.90 -2.01 22.38
C VAL A 692 3.81 -3.02 23.06
N VAL A 693 3.45 -3.48 24.27
CA VAL A 693 4.26 -4.45 25.02
C VAL A 693 4.30 -5.81 24.32
N TYR A 694 3.18 -6.29 23.78
CA TYR A 694 3.12 -7.57 23.08
C TYR A 694 3.86 -7.54 21.75
N VAL A 695 3.76 -6.46 20.98
CA VAL A 695 4.55 -6.28 19.75
C VAL A 695 6.04 -6.29 20.08
N HIS A 696 6.46 -5.63 21.16
CA HIS A 696 7.84 -5.68 21.62
C HIS A 696 8.27 -7.11 22.02
N LEU A 697 7.55 -7.77 22.93
CA LEU A 697 7.87 -9.11 23.39
C LEU A 697 7.86 -10.15 22.24
N LEU A 698 6.89 -10.09 21.33
CA LEU A 698 6.84 -10.95 20.15
C LEU A 698 7.94 -10.61 19.14
N SER A 699 8.39 -9.35 19.02
CA SER A 699 9.55 -9.04 18.18
C SER A 699 10.83 -9.71 18.68
N ILE A 700 10.95 -9.89 20.01
CA ILE A 700 12.04 -10.64 20.65
C ILE A 700 11.93 -12.13 20.32
N VAL A 701 10.75 -12.75 20.50
CA VAL A 701 10.62 -14.23 20.42
C VAL A 701 10.14 -14.80 19.09
N ALA A 702 9.51 -14.01 18.22
CA ALA A 702 8.98 -14.42 16.93
C ALA A 702 9.69 -13.73 15.75
N GLY A 703 10.43 -12.65 15.99
CA GLY A 703 11.30 -11.96 15.04
C GLY A 703 10.80 -10.59 14.59
N ASN A 704 11.68 -9.79 13.96
CA ASN A 704 11.46 -8.38 13.62
C ASN A 704 11.49 -8.09 12.11
N SER A 705 10.80 -8.92 11.30
CA SER A 705 10.65 -8.68 9.86
C SER A 705 9.43 -7.80 9.55
N VAL A 706 9.39 -7.22 8.35
CA VAL A 706 8.23 -6.46 7.87
C VAL A 706 6.95 -7.31 7.82
N TYR A 707 7.10 -8.63 7.65
CA TYR A 707 6.01 -9.60 7.67
C TYR A 707 5.50 -9.88 9.09
N ALA A 708 6.43 -10.07 10.04
CA ALA A 708 6.10 -10.31 11.44
C ALA A 708 5.30 -9.14 12.03
N PHE A 709 5.67 -7.89 11.72
CA PHE A 709 4.90 -6.72 12.13
C PHE A 709 3.46 -6.74 11.61
N GLY A 710 3.26 -6.97 10.31
CA GLY A 710 1.92 -7.05 9.71
C GLY A 710 1.08 -8.19 10.28
N LEU A 711 1.71 -9.32 10.59
CA LEU A 711 1.10 -10.49 11.20
C LEU A 711 0.66 -10.23 12.66
N MET A 712 1.51 -9.62 13.48
CA MET A 712 1.20 -9.24 14.86
C MET A 712 0.03 -8.25 14.92
N LEU A 713 0.08 -7.19 14.10
CA LEU A 713 -1.00 -6.20 14.02
C LEU A 713 -2.33 -6.85 13.63
N ALA A 714 -2.32 -7.72 12.61
CA ALA A 714 -3.54 -8.35 12.17
C ALA A 714 -4.10 -9.39 13.17
N THR A 715 -3.25 -10.16 13.86
CA THR A 715 -3.72 -11.09 14.90
C THR A 715 -4.34 -10.36 16.08
N PHE A 716 -3.77 -9.22 16.48
CA PHE A 716 -4.36 -8.34 17.48
C PHE A 716 -5.75 -7.83 17.04
N LEU A 717 -5.86 -7.33 15.80
CA LEU A 717 -7.13 -6.86 15.23
C LEU A 717 -8.18 -7.97 15.05
N VAL A 718 -7.77 -9.19 14.65
CA VAL A 718 -8.67 -10.36 14.59
C VAL A 718 -9.27 -10.64 15.96
N GLY A 719 -8.45 -10.64 17.02
CA GLY A 719 -8.94 -10.86 18.37
C GLY A 719 -9.90 -9.76 18.84
N LEU A 720 -9.63 -8.48 18.52
CA LEU A 720 -10.58 -7.38 18.75
C LEU A 720 -11.91 -7.56 18.01
N ALA A 721 -11.86 -7.99 16.74
CA ALA A 721 -13.05 -8.22 15.92
C ALA A 721 -13.89 -9.39 16.46
N LEU A 722 -13.25 -10.51 16.82
CA LEU A 722 -13.89 -11.65 17.49
C LEU A 722 -14.48 -11.25 18.83
N GLY A 723 -13.75 -10.47 19.63
CA GLY A 723 -14.21 -9.90 20.89
C GLY A 723 -15.44 -9.01 20.69
N GLY A 724 -15.48 -8.19 19.64
CA GLY A 724 -16.64 -7.38 19.30
C GLY A 724 -17.90 -8.21 18.99
N GLU A 725 -17.75 -9.31 18.24
CA GLU A 725 -18.85 -10.23 17.93
C GLU A 725 -19.30 -11.05 19.15
N PHE A 726 -18.37 -11.54 19.97
CA PHE A 726 -18.71 -12.20 21.24
C PHE A 726 -19.41 -11.24 22.21
N GLY A 727 -18.93 -9.99 22.30
CA GLY A 727 -19.57 -8.93 23.07
C GLY A 727 -20.99 -8.68 22.58
N ARG A 728 -21.21 -8.60 21.26
CA ARG A 728 -22.54 -8.48 20.66
C ARG A 728 -23.47 -9.65 21.06
N ARG A 729 -22.98 -10.89 21.00
CA ARG A 729 -23.75 -12.08 21.40
C ARG A 729 -24.10 -12.08 22.89
N LEU A 730 -23.16 -11.69 23.75
CA LEU A 730 -23.41 -11.54 25.19
C LEU A 730 -24.42 -10.42 25.47
N ILE A 731 -24.37 -9.32 24.71
CA ILE A 731 -25.38 -8.25 24.75
C ILE A 731 -26.77 -8.79 24.38
N ILE A 732 -26.88 -9.73 23.45
CA ILE A 732 -28.21 -10.24 23.04
C ILE A 732 -28.71 -11.35 23.98
N ASN A 733 -27.85 -12.30 24.34
CA ASN A 733 -28.26 -13.59 24.90
C ASN A 733 -28.02 -13.74 26.42
N SER A 734 -27.22 -12.88 27.04
CA SER A 734 -26.87 -13.04 28.46
C SER A 734 -27.93 -12.44 29.39
N ASN A 735 -28.24 -13.19 30.46
CA ASN A 735 -29.08 -12.74 31.57
C ASN A 735 -28.30 -11.93 32.63
N ILE A 736 -26.98 -11.78 32.46
CA ILE A 736 -26.12 -11.01 33.37
C ILE A 736 -26.28 -9.52 33.05
N ASP A 737 -26.35 -8.69 34.10
CA ASP A 737 -26.30 -7.23 33.99
C ASP A 737 -25.09 -6.76 33.17
N ARG A 738 -25.26 -5.70 32.37
CA ARG A 738 -24.21 -5.21 31.44
C ARG A 738 -22.97 -4.73 32.18
N VAL A 739 -23.14 -4.08 33.33
CA VAL A 739 -22.02 -3.61 34.15
C VAL A 739 -21.33 -4.80 34.83
N GLY A 740 -22.08 -5.80 35.29
CA GLY A 740 -21.53 -7.08 35.75
C GLY A 740 -20.72 -7.83 34.68
N LEU A 741 -21.19 -7.85 33.43
CA LEU A 741 -20.42 -8.39 32.30
C LEU A 741 -19.12 -7.63 32.08
N LEU A 742 -19.14 -6.30 32.21
CA LEU A 742 -17.93 -5.47 32.08
C LEU A 742 -16.88 -5.82 33.14
N VAL A 743 -17.30 -6.04 34.40
CA VAL A 743 -16.41 -6.52 35.48
C VAL A 743 -15.81 -7.89 35.13
N LEU A 744 -16.64 -8.85 34.71
CA LEU A 744 -16.17 -10.20 34.36
C LEU A 744 -15.16 -10.18 33.20
N VAL A 745 -15.41 -9.37 32.17
CA VAL A 745 -14.50 -9.26 31.02
C VAL A 745 -13.16 -8.61 31.41
N GLN A 746 -13.17 -7.63 32.33
CA GLN A 746 -11.93 -7.04 32.86
C GLN A 746 -11.12 -8.06 33.69
N LEU A 747 -11.78 -8.89 34.49
CA LEU A 747 -11.11 -9.97 35.23
C LEU A 747 -10.60 -11.08 34.30
N ALA A 748 -11.33 -11.39 33.23
CA ALA A 748 -10.90 -12.31 32.19
C ALA A 748 -9.67 -11.78 31.44
N LEU A 749 -9.62 -10.48 31.15
CA LEU A 749 -8.43 -9.83 30.57
C LEU A 749 -7.22 -9.97 31.51
N ALA A 750 -7.39 -9.66 32.79
CA ALA A 750 -6.32 -9.82 33.78
C ALA A 750 -5.81 -11.27 33.86
N ALA A 751 -6.74 -12.23 33.86
CA ALA A 751 -6.39 -13.64 33.89
C ALA A 751 -5.68 -14.10 32.61
N ALA A 752 -6.14 -13.68 31.43
CA ALA A 752 -5.52 -14.02 30.16
C ALA A 752 -4.07 -13.50 30.08
N VAL A 753 -3.82 -12.26 30.53
CA VAL A 753 -2.47 -11.68 30.57
C VAL A 753 -1.59 -12.41 31.60
N ALA A 754 -2.11 -12.68 32.79
CA ALA A 754 -1.34 -13.37 33.84
C ALA A 754 -1.00 -14.83 33.47
N LEU A 755 -1.90 -15.55 32.80
CA LEU A 755 -1.62 -16.88 32.25
C LEU A 755 -0.61 -16.83 31.10
N GLY A 756 -0.73 -15.83 30.21
CA GLY A 756 0.20 -15.62 29.11
C GLY A 756 1.64 -15.36 29.58
N ALA A 757 1.82 -14.74 30.75
CA ALA A 757 3.13 -14.47 31.33
C ALA A 757 4.00 -15.73 31.56
N TRP A 758 3.37 -16.91 31.74
CA TRP A 758 4.08 -18.18 31.90
C TRP A 758 4.62 -18.74 30.57
N GLY A 759 4.11 -18.25 29.43
CA GLY A 759 4.40 -18.79 28.11
C GLY A 759 5.65 -18.23 27.44
N TRP A 760 6.10 -17.02 27.81
CA TRP A 760 7.11 -16.29 27.03
C TRP A 760 8.44 -17.02 26.89
N ASP A 761 8.96 -17.62 27.96
CA ASP A 761 10.23 -18.35 27.95
C ASP A 761 10.17 -19.65 27.14
N MET A 762 8.97 -20.23 26.94
CA MET A 762 8.78 -21.47 26.18
C MET A 762 8.75 -21.24 24.66
N ILE A 763 8.45 -20.02 24.20
CA ILE A 763 8.29 -19.72 22.78
C ILE A 763 9.60 -19.93 21.98
N PRO A 764 10.78 -19.46 22.44
CA PRO A 764 12.04 -19.74 21.75
C PRO A 764 12.31 -21.24 21.60
N SER A 765 12.10 -22.04 22.66
CA SER A 765 12.26 -23.50 22.60
C SER A 765 11.26 -24.15 21.64
N TYR A 766 10.04 -23.64 21.55
CA TYR A 766 9.05 -24.09 20.57
C TYR A 766 9.54 -23.83 19.14
N PHE A 767 10.06 -22.64 18.82
CA PHE A 767 10.66 -22.38 17.51
C PHE A 767 11.86 -23.28 17.22
N ALA A 768 12.75 -23.49 18.19
CA ALA A 768 13.90 -24.37 18.06
C ALA A 768 13.52 -25.83 17.80
N SER A 769 12.36 -26.29 18.28
CA SER A 769 11.86 -27.66 18.05
C SER A 769 11.61 -27.97 16.56
N PHE A 770 11.49 -26.94 15.72
CA PHE A 770 11.28 -27.08 14.27
C PHE A 770 12.58 -27.16 13.45
N ALA A 771 13.76 -27.07 14.06
CA ALA A 771 15.06 -27.05 13.36
C ALA A 771 15.24 -28.19 12.36
N GLY A 772 14.74 -29.39 12.69
CA GLY A 772 14.78 -30.59 11.84
C GLY A 772 13.42 -31.01 11.27
N PHE A 773 12.37 -30.20 11.40
CA PHE A 773 11.02 -30.59 10.99
C PHE A 773 10.80 -30.36 9.49
N PRO A 774 10.50 -31.39 8.67
CA PRO A 774 10.48 -31.26 7.20
C PRO A 774 9.49 -30.20 6.68
N LEU A 775 8.37 -29.98 7.38
CA LEU A 775 7.36 -29.00 6.99
C LEU A 775 7.78 -27.55 7.33
N ALA A 776 8.79 -27.30 8.18
CA ALA A 776 9.21 -25.97 8.62
C ALA A 776 10.42 -25.40 7.82
N THR A 777 10.61 -25.88 6.59
CA THR A 777 11.77 -25.57 5.73
C THR A 777 11.52 -24.42 4.76
N SER A 778 10.26 -24.05 4.53
CA SER A 778 9.87 -22.98 3.60
C SER A 778 9.54 -21.67 4.33
N PHE A 779 9.68 -20.54 3.64
CA PHE A 779 9.22 -19.25 4.16
C PHE A 779 7.75 -19.28 4.59
N GLY A 780 6.85 -19.78 3.74
CA GLY A 780 5.42 -19.80 4.03
C GLY A 780 5.06 -20.63 5.26
N SER A 781 5.72 -21.77 5.47
CA SER A 781 5.46 -22.61 6.65
C SER A 781 6.02 -22.02 7.94
N ARG A 782 7.20 -21.39 7.90
CA ARG A 782 7.77 -20.65 9.04
C ARG A 782 6.89 -19.46 9.45
N GLU A 783 6.38 -18.72 8.47
CA GLU A 783 5.45 -17.62 8.72
C GLU A 783 4.11 -18.10 9.28
N MET A 784 3.62 -19.27 8.83
CA MET A 784 2.41 -19.86 9.40
C MET A 784 2.60 -20.27 10.86
N ILE A 785 3.77 -20.83 11.23
CA ILE A 785 4.12 -21.15 12.63
C ILE A 785 4.17 -19.87 13.47
N ARG A 786 4.85 -18.82 12.98
CA ARG A 786 4.87 -17.50 13.64
C ARG A 786 3.45 -16.95 13.83
N GLY A 787 2.59 -17.08 12.82
CA GLY A 787 1.20 -16.67 12.87
C GLY A 787 0.39 -17.39 13.93
N MET A 788 0.60 -18.71 14.09
CA MET A 788 -0.04 -19.49 15.15
C MET A 788 0.43 -19.05 16.54
N VAL A 789 1.72 -18.81 16.73
CA VAL A 789 2.26 -18.30 18.01
C VAL A 789 1.67 -16.93 18.34
N CYS A 790 1.66 -16.00 17.38
CA CYS A 790 1.06 -14.68 17.55
C CYS A 790 -0.44 -14.79 17.90
N ALA A 791 -1.18 -15.65 17.19
CA ALA A 791 -2.59 -15.88 17.46
C ALA A 791 -2.84 -16.43 18.87
N LEU A 792 -2.08 -17.43 19.31
CA LEU A 792 -2.22 -18.05 20.63
C LEU A 792 -1.93 -17.06 21.77
N VAL A 793 -0.94 -16.18 21.60
CA VAL A 793 -0.54 -15.20 22.61
C VAL A 793 -1.49 -13.98 22.62
N MET A 794 -1.84 -13.46 21.45
CA MET A 794 -2.55 -12.17 21.34
C MET A 794 -4.07 -12.30 21.37
N ILE A 795 -4.66 -13.35 20.79
CA ILE A 795 -6.13 -13.47 20.65
C ILE A 795 -6.87 -13.53 22.00
N PRO A 796 -6.43 -14.30 23.02
CA PRO A 796 -7.18 -14.40 24.28
C PRO A 796 -7.39 -13.05 24.99
N PRO A 797 -6.35 -12.21 25.26
CA PRO A 797 -6.57 -10.91 25.88
C PRO A 797 -7.29 -9.93 24.94
N THR A 798 -7.04 -9.96 23.63
CA THR A 798 -7.69 -9.02 22.68
C THR A 798 -9.17 -9.31 22.46
N ILE A 799 -9.61 -10.57 22.56
CA ILE A 799 -11.03 -10.92 22.65
C ILE A 799 -11.67 -10.21 23.85
N CYS A 800 -11.01 -10.21 25.02
CA CYS A 800 -11.50 -9.52 26.21
C CYS A 800 -11.58 -8.00 26.00
N ILE A 801 -10.57 -7.40 25.35
CA ILE A 801 -10.57 -5.98 25.00
C ILE A 801 -11.73 -5.64 24.05
N GLY A 802 -11.93 -6.41 22.99
CA GLY A 802 -13.03 -6.20 22.03
C GLY A 802 -14.42 -6.35 22.67
N MET A 803 -14.58 -7.33 23.57
CA MET A 803 -15.80 -7.48 24.37
C MET A 803 -16.01 -6.29 25.29
N SER A 804 -14.96 -5.82 25.98
CA SER A 804 -15.02 -4.68 26.89
C SER A 804 -15.48 -3.41 26.16
N TYR A 805 -14.88 -3.12 24.99
CA TYR A 805 -15.25 -1.96 24.18
C TYR A 805 -16.73 -1.99 23.78
N THR A 806 -17.21 -3.10 23.24
CA THR A 806 -18.59 -3.21 22.75
C THR A 806 -19.63 -3.18 23.87
N ILE A 807 -19.36 -3.85 25.01
CA ILE A 807 -20.23 -3.82 26.19
C ILE A 807 -20.27 -2.41 26.79
N ALA A 808 -19.12 -1.75 26.94
CA ALA A 808 -19.07 -0.39 27.46
C ALA A 808 -19.78 0.61 26.53
N MET A 809 -19.67 0.45 25.21
CA MET A 809 -20.43 1.25 24.24
C MET A 809 -21.94 1.03 24.34
N ASP A 810 -22.41 -0.21 24.53
CA ASP A 810 -23.85 -0.48 24.75
C ASP A 810 -24.35 0.20 26.03
N VAL A 811 -23.59 0.11 27.14
CA VAL A 811 -23.94 0.79 28.40
C VAL A 811 -23.98 2.31 28.21
N ALA A 812 -22.96 2.91 27.61
CA ALA A 812 -22.88 4.36 27.42
C ALA A 812 -23.99 4.89 26.49
N THR A 813 -24.31 4.17 25.41
CA THR A 813 -25.26 4.63 24.38
C THR A 813 -26.71 4.29 24.70
N SER A 814 -27.00 3.53 25.75
CA SER A 814 -28.37 3.19 26.16
C SER A 814 -29.17 4.40 26.71
N ALA A 815 -28.55 5.58 26.88
CA ALA A 815 -29.15 6.80 27.46
C ALA A 815 -30.16 7.58 26.57
N GLY A 816 -30.93 6.94 25.70
CA GLY A 816 -32.03 7.57 24.95
C GLY A 816 -31.59 8.53 23.82
N VAL A 817 -32.30 9.65 23.61
CA VAL A 817 -32.21 10.55 22.43
C VAL A 817 -30.80 11.15 22.19
N LYS A 818 -29.92 11.18 23.20
CA LYS A 818 -28.52 11.64 23.08
C LYS A 818 -27.53 10.54 22.69
N GLY A 819 -27.99 9.32 22.42
CA GLY A 819 -27.15 8.13 22.23
C GLY A 819 -26.03 8.27 21.18
N ILE A 820 -26.28 8.91 20.04
CA ILE A 820 -25.26 9.11 18.98
C ILE A 820 -24.21 10.16 19.38
N LYS A 821 -24.58 11.21 20.10
CA LYS A 821 -23.62 12.18 20.62
C LYS A 821 -22.74 11.55 21.71
N ILE A 822 -23.34 10.73 22.58
CA ILE A 822 -22.61 9.98 23.61
C ILE A 822 -21.70 8.93 22.97
N LEU A 823 -22.10 8.29 21.88
CA LEU A 823 -21.24 7.40 21.08
C LEU A 823 -19.97 8.12 20.64
N GLY A 824 -20.09 9.32 20.04
CA GLY A 824 -18.93 10.11 19.63
C GLY A 824 -17.98 10.46 20.79
N VAL A 825 -18.52 10.89 21.94
CA VAL A 825 -17.72 11.17 23.15
C VAL A 825 -17.05 9.92 23.70
N SER A 826 -17.79 8.81 23.75
CA SER A 826 -17.30 7.54 24.28
C SER A 826 -16.18 6.96 23.41
N ALA A 827 -16.33 7.06 22.08
CA ALA A 827 -15.29 6.66 21.14
C ALA A 827 -14.04 7.53 21.30
N ALA A 828 -14.20 8.85 21.41
CA ALA A 828 -13.08 9.76 21.64
C ALA A 828 -12.34 9.47 22.96
N LEU A 829 -13.06 9.21 24.05
CA LEU A 829 -12.46 8.86 25.34
C LEU A 829 -11.62 7.59 25.25
N ASN A 830 -12.12 6.56 24.55
CA ASN A 830 -11.36 5.35 24.28
C ASN A 830 -10.09 5.65 23.49
N THR A 831 -10.20 6.44 22.42
CA THR A 831 -9.06 6.78 21.58
C THR A 831 -8.04 7.68 22.28
N PHE A 832 -8.44 8.60 23.16
CA PHE A 832 -7.52 9.34 24.02
C PHE A 832 -6.81 8.43 25.02
N GLY A 833 -7.55 7.47 25.61
CA GLY A 833 -6.97 6.40 26.41
C GLY A 833 -5.91 5.63 25.63
N ASN A 834 -6.23 5.20 24.41
CA ASN A 834 -5.31 4.52 23.50
C ASN A 834 -4.03 5.32 23.24
N ILE A 835 -4.14 6.62 22.95
CA ILE A 835 -2.99 7.52 22.74
C ILE A 835 -2.11 7.56 23.99
N ALA A 836 -2.72 7.77 25.17
CA ALA A 836 -2.00 7.76 26.43
C ALA A 836 -1.34 6.40 26.69
N GLY A 837 -2.00 5.29 26.33
CA GLY A 837 -1.43 3.93 26.39
C GLY A 837 -0.14 3.80 25.60
N VAL A 838 -0.15 4.17 24.32
CA VAL A 838 1.05 4.13 23.46
C VAL A 838 2.19 4.96 24.06
N LEU A 839 1.90 6.18 24.50
CA LEU A 839 2.92 7.09 25.02
C LEU A 839 3.48 6.62 26.38
N ILE A 840 2.61 6.21 27.31
CA ILE A 840 3.01 5.78 28.66
C ILE A 840 3.76 4.45 28.60
N PHE A 841 3.23 3.45 27.88
CA PHE A 841 3.87 2.14 27.81
C PHE A 841 5.14 2.18 26.97
N GLY A 842 5.10 2.87 25.82
CA GLY A 842 6.25 3.02 24.96
C GLY A 842 7.40 3.77 25.66
N PHE A 843 7.21 5.03 26.03
CA PHE A 843 8.33 5.88 26.45
C PHE A 843 8.73 5.74 27.92
N PHE A 844 7.85 5.21 28.78
CA PHE A 844 8.10 5.20 30.24
C PHE A 844 8.09 3.79 30.82
N LEU A 845 6.99 3.04 30.70
CA LEU A 845 6.89 1.76 31.43
C LEU A 845 7.81 0.68 30.86
N LEU A 846 7.90 0.55 29.53
CA LEU A 846 8.72 -0.50 28.92
C LEU A 846 10.22 -0.28 29.16
N PRO A 847 10.80 0.92 28.93
CA PRO A 847 12.21 1.17 29.22
C PRO A 847 12.58 1.07 30.70
N TRP A 848 11.65 1.37 31.63
CA TRP A 848 11.95 1.37 33.06
C TRP A 848 11.66 0.05 33.77
N LEU A 849 10.63 -0.68 33.33
CA LEU A 849 10.15 -1.89 34.03
C LEU A 849 10.38 -3.18 33.22
N GLY A 850 10.73 -3.09 31.94
CA GLY A 850 10.81 -4.23 31.02
C GLY A 850 9.44 -4.73 30.57
N GLY A 851 9.41 -5.56 29.52
CA GLY A 851 8.17 -6.04 28.91
C GLY A 851 7.30 -6.87 29.85
N LEU A 852 7.90 -7.77 30.65
CA LEU A 852 7.14 -8.65 31.55
C LEU A 852 6.38 -7.88 32.62
N VAL A 853 7.04 -6.97 33.33
CA VAL A 853 6.39 -6.17 34.38
C VAL A 853 5.34 -5.23 33.77
N ALA A 854 5.60 -4.68 32.59
CA ALA A 854 4.61 -3.87 31.87
C ALA A 854 3.33 -4.67 31.58
N THR A 855 3.40 -5.96 31.19
CA THR A 855 2.19 -6.80 31.06
C THR A 855 1.45 -6.98 32.39
N LYS A 856 2.16 -7.11 33.52
CA LYS A 856 1.53 -7.19 34.84
C LYS A 856 0.81 -5.89 35.21
N VAL A 857 1.37 -4.73 34.84
CA VAL A 857 0.70 -3.43 35.01
C VAL A 857 -0.64 -3.40 34.26
N VAL A 858 -0.71 -4.00 33.07
CA VAL A 858 -1.99 -4.16 32.34
C VAL A 858 -2.98 -5.02 33.13
N ALA A 859 -2.54 -6.19 33.62
CA ALA A 859 -3.41 -7.07 34.39
C ALA A 859 -3.92 -6.42 35.69
N MET A 860 -3.05 -5.73 36.43
CA MET A 860 -3.41 -4.97 37.62
C MET A 860 -4.36 -3.82 37.30
N GLY A 861 -4.15 -3.11 36.18
CA GLY A 861 -5.04 -2.07 35.70
C GLY A 861 -6.45 -2.59 35.41
N ALA A 862 -6.57 -3.77 34.77
CA ALA A 862 -7.86 -4.38 34.48
C ALA A 862 -8.60 -4.78 35.78
N ILE A 863 -7.88 -5.32 36.76
CA ILE A 863 -8.41 -5.58 38.11
C ILE A 863 -8.86 -4.28 38.78
N ALA A 864 -8.08 -3.20 38.68
CA ALA A 864 -8.43 -1.91 39.26
C ALA A 864 -9.71 -1.34 38.64
N ILE A 865 -9.90 -1.45 37.33
CA ILE A 865 -11.15 -1.07 36.65
C ILE A 865 -12.32 -1.89 37.23
N ALA A 866 -12.17 -3.21 37.33
CA ALA A 866 -13.20 -4.10 37.88
C ALA A 866 -13.59 -3.71 39.33
N VAL A 867 -12.61 -3.46 40.19
CA VAL A 867 -12.84 -3.01 41.58
C VAL A 867 -13.53 -1.66 41.63
N MET A 868 -13.09 -0.68 40.83
CA MET A 868 -13.71 0.64 40.78
C MET A 868 -15.17 0.59 40.32
N ILE A 869 -15.50 -0.26 39.34
CA ILE A 869 -16.88 -0.48 38.90
C ILE A 869 -17.74 -1.07 40.03
N LEU A 870 -17.19 -2.00 40.82
CA LEU A 870 -17.88 -2.57 41.99
C LEU A 870 -18.12 -1.50 43.08
N LEU A 871 -17.13 -0.63 43.33
CA LEU A 871 -17.20 0.45 44.32
C LEU A 871 -18.22 1.54 43.93
N ILE A 872 -18.36 1.84 42.64
CA ILE A 872 -19.39 2.76 42.12
C ILE A 872 -20.82 2.24 42.43
N GLY A 873 -20.97 0.95 42.74
CA GLY A 873 -22.25 0.36 43.15
C GLY A 873 -23.25 0.19 42.01
N ALA A 874 -22.78 0.26 40.75
CA ALA A 874 -23.62 0.12 39.56
C ALA A 874 -24.06 -1.33 39.28
N VAL A 875 -23.44 -2.32 39.96
CA VAL A 875 -23.76 -3.74 39.81
C VAL A 875 -24.96 -4.12 40.67
N LYS A 876 -26.03 -4.60 40.02
CA LYS A 876 -27.33 -4.85 40.66
C LYS A 876 -27.46 -6.23 41.35
N ARG A 877 -26.63 -7.23 41.02
CA ARG A 877 -26.72 -8.60 41.58
C ARG A 877 -25.35 -9.25 41.78
N SER A 878 -25.21 -10.04 42.86
CA SER A 878 -24.06 -10.91 43.23
C SER A 878 -22.67 -10.27 43.36
N ARG A 879 -22.51 -9.35 44.31
CA ARG A 879 -21.23 -8.67 44.62
C ARG A 879 -20.15 -9.62 45.14
N TRP A 880 -20.55 -10.57 45.99
CA TRP A 880 -19.63 -11.47 46.69
C TRP A 880 -18.91 -12.45 45.75
N SER A 881 -19.61 -13.00 44.74
CA SER A 881 -18.96 -13.86 43.73
C SER A 881 -17.96 -13.08 42.87
N LEU A 882 -18.24 -11.80 42.58
CA LEU A 882 -17.32 -10.93 41.85
C LEU A 882 -16.11 -10.55 42.70
N CYS A 883 -16.28 -10.32 44.01
CA CYS A 883 -15.15 -10.14 44.92
C CYS A 883 -14.25 -11.38 45.00
N GLY A 884 -14.83 -12.59 45.00
CA GLY A 884 -14.07 -13.84 44.91
C GLY A 884 -13.27 -13.95 43.60
N ALA A 885 -13.87 -13.55 42.47
CA ALA A 885 -13.18 -13.52 41.19
C ALA A 885 -12.04 -12.47 41.16
N VAL A 886 -12.22 -11.30 41.76
CA VAL A 886 -11.16 -10.29 41.94
C VAL A 886 -10.00 -10.90 42.74
N ALA A 887 -10.27 -11.55 43.88
CA ALA A 887 -9.24 -12.17 44.70
C ALA A 887 -8.47 -13.25 43.92
N ALA A 888 -9.17 -14.09 43.15
CA ALA A 888 -8.54 -15.10 42.29
C ALA A 888 -7.64 -14.46 41.21
N SER A 889 -8.08 -13.40 40.54
CA SER A 889 -7.27 -12.67 39.55
C SER A 889 -6.02 -12.04 40.19
N VAL A 890 -6.13 -11.49 41.41
CA VAL A 890 -4.98 -10.95 42.16
C VAL A 890 -3.98 -12.06 42.48
N VAL A 891 -4.43 -13.21 42.99
CA VAL A 891 -3.56 -14.36 43.27
C VAL A 891 -2.84 -14.80 42.00
N LEU A 892 -3.55 -14.88 40.87
CA LEU A 892 -2.96 -15.30 39.59
C LEU A 892 -1.86 -14.34 39.10
N VAL A 893 -2.06 -13.02 39.25
CA VAL A 893 -1.02 -12.02 38.92
C VAL A 893 0.18 -12.13 39.88
N VAL A 894 -0.06 -12.32 41.17
CA VAL A 894 1.01 -12.44 42.19
C VAL A 894 1.87 -13.68 41.97
N VAL A 895 1.25 -14.81 41.58
CA VAL A 895 1.96 -16.08 41.35
C VAL A 895 2.62 -16.15 39.96
N SER A 896 2.31 -15.21 39.06
CA SER A 896 2.95 -15.16 37.73
C SER A 896 4.46 -14.87 37.79
N PRO A 897 5.28 -15.38 36.85
CA PRO A 897 6.74 -15.23 36.84
C PRO A 897 7.20 -13.79 37.02
N THR A 898 8.25 -13.55 37.80
CA THR A 898 8.77 -12.20 38.09
C THR A 898 9.92 -11.78 37.18
N GLN A 899 10.55 -12.73 36.50
CA GLN A 899 11.68 -12.51 35.60
C GLN A 899 11.53 -13.39 34.37
N LEU A 900 12.07 -12.92 33.24
CA LEU A 900 12.19 -13.70 32.01
C LEU A 900 13.52 -14.46 32.00
N ASN A 901 13.57 -15.56 31.27
CA ASN A 901 14.83 -16.25 31.00
C ASN A 901 15.51 -15.63 29.77
N TYR A 902 16.42 -14.67 30.00
CA TYR A 902 17.11 -13.97 28.92
C TYR A 902 18.04 -14.86 28.09
N GLU A 903 18.51 -15.99 28.60
CA GLU A 903 19.30 -16.96 27.84
C GLU A 903 18.45 -17.60 26.74
N LEU A 904 17.25 -18.06 27.11
CA LEU A 904 16.30 -18.63 26.14
C LEU A 904 15.80 -17.57 25.15
N LEU A 905 15.48 -16.36 25.63
CA LEU A 905 15.03 -15.26 24.77
C LEU A 905 16.11 -14.80 23.80
N SER A 906 17.39 -14.84 24.22
CA SER A 906 18.53 -14.45 23.38
C SER A 906 19.05 -15.61 22.52
N SER A 907 18.46 -16.80 22.57
CA SER A 907 18.96 -18.01 21.90
C SER A 907 19.03 -17.95 20.36
N GLY A 908 18.39 -16.97 19.73
CA GLY A 908 18.30 -16.82 18.27
C GLY A 908 17.28 -17.74 17.59
N ALA A 909 16.54 -18.54 18.35
CA ALA A 909 15.54 -19.48 17.80
C ALA A 909 14.46 -18.79 16.96
N ASN A 910 14.10 -17.55 17.32
CA ASN A 910 13.17 -16.69 16.59
C ASN A 910 13.64 -16.35 15.16
N VAL A 911 14.95 -16.23 14.95
CA VAL A 911 15.56 -15.88 13.66
C VAL A 911 15.90 -17.12 12.86
N TYR A 912 16.53 -18.10 13.50
CA TYR A 912 17.14 -19.25 12.81
C TYR A 912 16.30 -20.53 12.89
N PHE A 913 15.15 -20.52 13.57
CA PHE A 913 14.33 -21.72 13.85
C PHE A 913 15.15 -22.85 14.50
N SER A 914 16.24 -22.48 15.17
CA SER A 914 17.22 -23.35 15.80
C SER A 914 17.96 -22.58 16.89
N GLU A 915 18.29 -23.25 17.97
CA GLU A 915 19.02 -22.68 19.09
C GLU A 915 20.50 -22.49 18.73
N GLN A 916 21.03 -21.27 18.87
CA GLN A 916 22.41 -20.96 18.50
C GLN A 916 23.42 -21.13 19.65
N ARG A 917 22.94 -21.39 20.88
CA ARG A 917 23.76 -21.63 22.08
C ARG A 917 24.85 -20.57 22.32
N TRP A 918 24.45 -19.30 22.32
CA TRP A 918 25.38 -18.17 22.51
C TRP A 918 26.08 -18.13 23.88
N GLY A 919 25.60 -18.88 24.87
CA GLY A 919 26.16 -18.96 26.22
C GLY A 919 25.29 -18.25 27.26
N GLU A 920 25.88 -17.98 28.42
CA GLU A 920 25.22 -17.33 29.57
C GLU A 920 25.06 -15.84 29.30
N VAL A 921 23.85 -15.29 29.46
CA VAL A 921 23.61 -13.84 29.30
C VAL A 921 24.10 -13.11 30.54
N VAL A 922 25.18 -12.31 30.39
CA VAL A 922 25.84 -11.60 31.50
C VAL A 922 25.37 -10.16 31.67
N ASP A 923 24.78 -9.57 30.62
CA ASP A 923 24.25 -8.20 30.62
C ASP A 923 23.13 -8.07 29.58
N HIS A 924 22.14 -7.20 29.83
CA HIS A 924 21.03 -6.97 28.92
C HIS A 924 20.36 -5.60 29.14
N ALA A 925 19.62 -5.18 28.13
CA ALA A 925 18.75 -4.02 28.16
C ALA A 925 17.52 -4.26 27.28
N GLU A 926 16.37 -3.74 27.71
CA GLU A 926 15.14 -3.72 26.93
C GLU A 926 14.78 -2.27 26.59
N SER A 927 14.64 -1.97 25.30
CA SER A 927 14.10 -0.70 24.83
C SER A 927 13.32 -0.87 23.53
N ILE A 928 12.59 0.18 23.13
CA ILE A 928 11.80 0.11 21.89
C ILE A 928 12.71 0.09 20.66
N ASP A 929 13.73 0.95 20.63
CA ASP A 929 14.65 1.06 19.50
C ASP A 929 15.66 -0.10 19.46
N GLY A 930 16.09 -0.58 20.63
CA GLY A 930 17.05 -1.68 20.77
C GLY A 930 16.44 -3.08 20.88
N GLY A 931 15.13 -3.21 21.05
CA GLY A 931 14.52 -4.51 21.39
C GLY A 931 15.12 -5.07 22.69
N LEU A 932 15.42 -6.36 22.72
CA LEU A 932 16.28 -6.97 23.73
C LEU A 932 17.73 -6.97 23.22
N THR A 933 18.54 -6.05 23.72
CA THR A 933 20.00 -6.06 23.49
C THR A 933 20.66 -6.84 24.63
N SER A 934 21.47 -7.84 24.31
CA SER A 934 22.10 -8.70 25.33
C SER A 934 23.55 -9.04 25.00
N VAL A 935 24.35 -9.30 26.03
CA VAL A 935 25.71 -9.82 25.92
C VAL A 935 25.74 -11.23 26.46
N ALA A 936 26.01 -12.19 25.59
CA ALA A 936 26.17 -13.60 25.97
C ALA A 936 27.66 -13.94 26.09
N ARG A 937 28.02 -14.71 27.12
CA ARG A 937 29.37 -15.20 27.39
C ARG A 937 29.42 -16.70 27.17
N SER A 938 30.29 -17.14 26.26
CA SER A 938 30.61 -18.54 26.03
C SER A 938 32.09 -18.80 26.36
N THR A 939 32.38 -19.91 27.02
CA THR A 939 33.76 -20.30 27.37
C THR A 939 34.06 -21.66 26.77
N ASN A 940 35.02 -21.69 25.85
CA ASN A 940 35.49 -22.89 25.17
C ASN A 940 37.00 -23.08 25.43
N GLU A 941 37.59 -24.18 24.93
CA GLU A 941 39.04 -24.46 25.04
C GLU A 941 39.93 -23.32 24.48
N ASN A 942 39.39 -22.54 23.54
CA ASN A 942 40.07 -21.42 22.89
C ASN A 942 39.95 -20.08 23.63
N GLY A 943 39.29 -20.05 24.80
CA GLY A 943 39.09 -18.85 25.62
C GLY A 943 37.61 -18.48 25.83
N THR A 944 37.40 -17.35 26.50
CA THR A 944 36.07 -16.77 26.73
C THR A 944 35.75 -15.76 25.65
N ILE A 945 34.59 -15.89 25.02
CA ILE A 945 34.07 -14.99 23.98
C ILE A 945 32.78 -14.36 24.49
N LYS A 946 32.69 -13.03 24.38
CA LYS A 946 31.46 -12.27 24.57
C LYS A 946 30.84 -11.96 23.21
N THR A 947 29.54 -12.16 23.08
CA THR A 947 28.77 -11.92 21.86
C THR A 947 27.67 -10.91 22.13
N LEU A 948 27.62 -9.85 21.33
CA LEU A 948 26.57 -8.85 21.35
C LEU A 948 25.40 -9.32 20.47
N LEU A 949 24.20 -9.29 21.04
CA LEU A 949 22.99 -9.78 20.42
C LEU A 949 21.90 -8.71 20.44
N THR A 950 21.06 -8.70 19.42
CA THR A 950 19.79 -7.95 19.42
C THR A 950 18.66 -8.91 19.06
N ASN A 951 17.68 -9.10 19.94
CA ASN A 951 16.59 -10.06 19.78
C ASN A 951 17.11 -11.47 19.43
N GLY A 952 18.22 -11.89 20.06
CA GLY A 952 18.90 -13.17 19.80
C GLY A 952 19.66 -13.27 18.47
N LYS A 953 19.68 -12.20 17.67
CA LYS A 953 20.46 -12.12 16.42
C LYS A 953 21.87 -11.59 16.71
N PHE A 954 22.86 -12.21 16.09
CA PHE A 954 24.27 -11.82 16.17
C PHE A 954 24.54 -10.40 15.63
N GLN A 955 25.23 -9.57 16.40
CA GLN A 955 25.69 -8.23 15.99
C GLN A 955 27.21 -8.04 16.03
N GLY A 956 27.95 -9.00 16.57
CA GLY A 956 29.40 -8.96 16.69
C GLY A 956 29.88 -9.63 17.99
N ASN A 957 31.15 -10.00 18.05
CA ASN A 957 31.78 -10.56 19.24
C ASN A 957 33.27 -10.13 19.34
N ASP A 958 33.93 -10.54 20.43
CA ASP A 958 35.36 -10.30 20.69
C ASP A 958 36.25 -11.48 20.25
N ALA A 959 35.78 -12.35 19.36
CA ALA A 959 36.58 -13.45 18.83
C ALA A 959 37.67 -12.92 17.89
N LEU A 960 38.94 -13.07 18.30
CA LEU A 960 40.11 -12.59 17.55
C LEU A 960 40.26 -13.20 16.15
N ARG A 961 39.68 -14.38 15.90
CA ARG A 961 39.66 -15.02 14.58
C ARG A 961 38.28 -14.86 13.95
N GLY A 962 38.25 -14.45 12.67
CA GLY A 962 37.02 -14.24 11.92
C GLY A 962 36.41 -12.86 12.20
N GLU A 963 35.73 -12.71 13.33
CA GLU A 963 34.84 -11.56 13.57
C GLU A 963 35.60 -10.25 13.84
N VAL A 964 36.55 -10.21 14.78
CA VAL A 964 37.36 -9.00 15.01
C VAL A 964 38.15 -8.61 13.75
N GLN A 965 38.57 -9.59 12.95
CA GLN A 965 39.21 -9.34 11.66
C GLN A 965 38.26 -8.69 10.64
N ALA A 966 37.00 -9.13 10.58
CA ALA A 966 35.97 -8.52 9.75
C ALA A 966 35.66 -7.08 10.19
N GLN A 967 35.46 -6.86 11.50
CA GLN A 967 35.19 -5.54 12.08
C GLN A 967 36.32 -4.54 11.82
N ILE A 968 37.58 -4.97 11.99
CA ILE A 968 38.74 -4.15 11.60
C ILE A 968 38.75 -3.92 10.08
N GLY A 969 38.39 -4.93 9.29
CA GLY A 969 38.27 -4.84 7.84
C GLY A 969 37.29 -3.75 7.37
N PHE A 970 36.15 -3.58 8.05
CA PHE A 970 35.16 -2.54 7.73
C PHE A 970 35.76 -1.13 7.79
N ALA A 971 36.68 -0.88 8.72
CA ALA A 971 37.36 0.40 8.84
C ALA A 971 38.63 0.48 7.97
N VAL A 972 39.46 -0.56 7.95
CA VAL A 972 40.74 -0.53 7.23
C VAL A 972 40.54 -0.39 5.73
N LEU A 973 39.61 -1.13 5.12
CA LEU A 973 39.40 -1.08 3.68
C LEU A 973 39.15 0.34 3.15
N PRO A 974 38.18 1.13 3.65
CA PRO A 974 38.03 2.50 3.15
C PRO A 974 39.24 3.40 3.46
N LEU A 975 40.02 3.12 4.52
CA LEU A 975 41.28 3.86 4.79
C LEU A 975 42.36 3.61 3.75
N LEU A 976 42.38 2.44 3.09
CA LEU A 976 43.33 2.15 2.01
C LEU A 976 43.04 2.98 0.75
N HIS A 977 41.78 3.38 0.55
CA HIS A 977 41.35 4.17 -0.59
C HIS A 977 41.43 5.67 -0.32
N GLN A 978 41.09 6.11 0.90
CA GLN A 978 41.03 7.51 1.28
C GLN A 978 42.21 7.88 2.19
N PRO A 979 43.15 8.75 1.80
CA PRO A 979 44.23 9.25 2.66
C PRO A 979 43.82 10.36 3.65
N ASN A 980 42.78 11.14 3.36
CA ASN A 980 42.39 12.29 4.19
C ASN A 980 41.73 11.84 5.52
N ARG A 981 41.95 12.61 6.60
CA ARG A 981 41.52 12.29 7.97
C ARG A 981 40.77 13.46 8.63
N ASP A 982 39.97 14.22 7.88
CA ASP A 982 39.26 15.35 8.47
C ASP A 982 37.97 14.88 9.15
N ASN A 983 37.06 14.26 8.38
CA ASN A 983 35.73 13.88 8.87
C ASN A 983 35.35 12.46 8.44
N ALA A 984 35.01 11.62 9.42
CA ALA A 984 34.41 10.31 9.19
C ALA A 984 33.02 10.22 9.82
N LEU A 985 32.12 9.51 9.16
CA LEU A 985 30.82 9.12 9.70
C LEU A 985 30.72 7.59 9.74
N VAL A 986 30.37 7.04 10.90
CA VAL A 986 30.02 5.63 11.05
C VAL A 986 28.52 5.53 11.34
N ILE A 987 27.79 4.79 10.49
CA ILE A 987 26.37 4.48 10.69
C ILE A 987 26.27 3.05 11.23
N GLY A 988 25.78 2.95 12.47
CA GLY A 988 25.81 1.74 13.29
C GLY A 988 27.06 1.67 14.17
N TYR A 989 26.93 1.15 15.39
CA TYR A 989 28.04 1.04 16.35
C TYR A 989 28.54 -0.40 16.52
N GLY A 990 27.62 -1.38 16.58
CA GLY A 990 27.96 -2.77 16.84
C GLY A 990 28.74 -2.92 18.15
N THR A 991 29.91 -3.57 18.10
CA THR A 991 30.82 -3.65 19.26
C THR A 991 31.67 -2.39 19.45
N GLY A 992 31.65 -1.43 18.52
CA GLY A 992 32.46 -0.21 18.53
C GLY A 992 33.86 -0.36 17.92
N ALA A 993 34.26 -1.55 17.47
CA ALA A 993 35.59 -1.79 16.91
C ALA A 993 35.91 -0.93 15.67
N THR A 994 34.99 -0.84 14.70
CA THR A 994 35.15 -0.02 13.49
C THR A 994 35.36 1.47 13.83
N SER A 995 34.54 2.00 14.75
CA SER A 995 34.65 3.40 15.21
C SER A 995 36.00 3.65 15.89
N ARG A 996 36.48 2.69 16.69
CA ARG A 996 37.80 2.75 17.33
C ARG A 996 38.93 2.83 16.31
N VAL A 997 38.88 2.03 15.23
CA VAL A 997 39.90 2.09 14.17
C VAL A 997 39.92 3.46 13.49
N PHE A 998 38.77 4.07 13.19
CA PHE A 998 38.75 5.42 12.61
C PHE A 998 39.31 6.47 13.56
N HIS A 999 38.93 6.44 14.83
CA HIS A 999 39.52 7.34 15.83
C HIS A 999 41.06 7.18 15.89
N ASP A 1000 41.55 5.94 15.99
CA ASP A 1000 42.98 5.63 16.07
C ASP A 1000 43.75 5.93 14.78
N ALA A 1001 43.07 5.97 13.63
CA ALA A 1001 43.62 6.40 12.35
C ALA A 1001 43.82 7.93 12.27
N GLY A 1002 43.43 8.68 13.31
CA GLY A 1002 43.70 10.10 13.47
C GLY A 1002 42.69 11.03 12.81
N PHE A 1003 41.41 10.64 12.72
CA PHE A 1003 40.37 11.54 12.23
C PHE A 1003 40.17 12.75 13.16
N ALA A 1004 40.06 13.96 12.59
CA ALA A 1004 39.84 15.17 13.37
C ALA A 1004 38.43 15.21 14.00
N ASN A 1005 37.42 14.78 13.24
CA ASN A 1005 36.05 14.61 13.72
C ASN A 1005 35.51 13.23 13.30
N LEU A 1006 35.05 12.45 14.27
CA LEU A 1006 34.36 11.18 14.06
C LEU A 1006 32.92 11.30 14.56
N GLU A 1007 31.96 11.24 13.66
CA GLU A 1007 30.55 11.18 14.03
C GLU A 1007 30.04 9.75 13.96
N ILE A 1008 29.25 9.34 14.95
CA ILE A 1008 28.63 8.02 15.05
C ILE A 1008 27.13 8.22 15.09
N ALA A 1009 26.40 7.59 14.16
CA ALA A 1009 24.94 7.55 14.18
C ALA A 1009 24.47 6.13 14.49
N GLU A 1010 23.99 5.91 15.71
CA GLU A 1010 23.49 4.61 16.19
C GLU A 1010 22.01 4.73 16.59
N LEU A 1011 21.18 3.77 16.19
CA LEU A 1011 19.74 3.79 16.46
C LEU A 1011 19.43 3.54 17.95
N SER A 1012 20.20 2.68 18.60
CA SER A 1012 19.96 2.21 19.96
C SER A 1012 21.03 2.65 20.96
N ALA A 1013 20.61 3.40 21.99
CA ALA A 1013 21.48 3.74 23.11
C ALA A 1013 22.00 2.50 23.87
N ASP A 1014 21.22 1.41 23.88
CA ASP A 1014 21.59 0.17 24.57
C ASP A 1014 22.79 -0.51 23.90
N VAL A 1015 22.87 -0.46 22.57
CA VAL A 1015 24.01 -1.01 21.82
C VAL A 1015 25.29 -0.29 22.21
N VAL A 1016 25.28 1.05 22.25
CA VAL A 1016 26.44 1.86 22.65
C VAL A 1016 26.86 1.54 24.08
N ARG A 1017 25.92 1.53 25.02
CA ARG A 1017 26.21 1.27 26.44
C ARG A 1017 26.80 -0.13 26.65
N LEU A 1018 26.13 -1.17 26.14
CA LEU A 1018 26.59 -2.55 26.33
C LEU A 1018 27.93 -2.81 25.64
N ALA A 1019 28.15 -2.22 24.46
CA ALA A 1019 29.43 -2.29 23.76
C ALA A 1019 30.57 -1.66 24.59
N ASP A 1020 30.40 -0.44 25.09
CA ASP A 1020 31.44 0.24 25.89
C ASP A 1020 31.74 -0.46 27.22
N GLU A 1021 30.73 -1.04 27.85
CA GLU A 1021 30.87 -1.73 29.14
C GLU A 1021 31.51 -3.11 28.98
N ASN A 1022 31.11 -3.87 27.95
CA ASN A 1022 31.49 -5.27 27.81
C ASN A 1022 32.62 -5.55 26.80
N PHE A 1023 32.83 -4.66 25.83
CA PHE A 1023 33.79 -4.79 24.71
C PHE A 1023 34.89 -3.72 24.73
N ALA A 1024 35.14 -3.12 25.89
CA ALA A 1024 36.21 -2.14 26.10
C ALA A 1024 37.60 -2.61 25.62
N GLY A 1025 37.86 -3.92 25.61
CA GLY A 1025 39.12 -4.49 25.12
C GLY A 1025 39.34 -4.34 23.61
N ILE A 1026 38.27 -4.18 22.82
CA ILE A 1026 38.35 -4.00 21.35
C ILE A 1026 37.97 -2.58 20.92
N ASN A 1027 37.04 -1.92 21.60
CA ASN A 1027 36.58 -0.58 21.23
C ASN A 1027 37.20 0.56 22.06
N SER A 1028 37.81 0.25 23.21
CA SER A 1028 38.35 1.22 24.16
C SER A 1028 37.40 2.38 24.52
N ARG A 1029 36.08 2.10 24.55
CA ARG A 1029 35.01 3.08 24.82
C ARG A 1029 35.08 4.30 23.91
N VAL A 1030 35.30 4.07 22.61
CA VAL A 1030 35.50 5.14 21.62
C VAL A 1030 34.40 6.19 21.62
N SER A 1031 33.16 5.84 21.96
CA SER A 1031 32.04 6.80 22.05
C SER A 1031 32.27 7.93 23.06
N GLN A 1032 33.19 7.76 24.01
CA GLN A 1032 33.50 8.68 25.11
C GLN A 1032 34.82 9.44 24.90
N LEU A 1033 35.53 9.17 23.79
CA LEU A 1033 36.82 9.80 23.50
C LEU A 1033 36.65 11.19 22.88
N GLY A 1034 37.65 12.04 23.04
CA GLY A 1034 37.66 13.37 22.42
C GLY A 1034 37.70 13.28 20.89
N GLY A 1035 37.01 14.20 20.21
CA GLY A 1035 36.90 14.16 18.74
C GLY A 1035 35.86 13.16 18.22
N VAL A 1036 35.13 12.47 19.10
CA VAL A 1036 34.03 11.57 18.76
C VAL A 1036 32.70 12.15 19.22
N GLU A 1037 31.75 12.29 18.30
CA GLU A 1037 30.37 12.69 18.60
C GLU A 1037 29.41 11.53 18.30
N THR A 1038 28.76 11.01 19.34
CA THR A 1038 27.78 9.91 19.20
C THR A 1038 26.36 10.46 19.25
N HIS A 1039 25.58 10.17 18.21
CA HIS A 1039 24.19 10.56 18.05
C HIS A 1039 23.28 9.34 18.08
N ILE A 1040 22.37 9.30 19.07
CA ILE A 1040 21.32 8.27 19.14
C ILE A 1040 20.19 8.64 18.18
N THR A 1041 20.27 8.16 16.94
CA THR A 1041 19.31 8.48 15.88
C THR A 1041 19.41 7.53 14.68
N ASP A 1042 18.44 7.62 13.79
CA ASP A 1042 18.45 6.94 12.51
C ASP A 1042 19.53 7.54 11.59
N GLY A 1043 20.48 6.72 11.12
CA GLY A 1043 21.62 7.17 10.32
C GLY A 1043 21.25 7.83 8.98
N ARG A 1044 20.12 7.42 8.38
CA ARG A 1044 19.60 8.09 7.17
C ARG A 1044 19.03 9.46 7.49
N ASN A 1045 18.29 9.62 8.59
CA ASN A 1045 17.79 10.91 9.04
C ASN A 1045 18.94 11.85 9.45
N PHE A 1046 19.97 11.31 10.09
CA PHE A 1046 21.19 12.06 10.41
C PHE A 1046 21.82 12.64 9.13
N LEU A 1047 22.09 11.78 8.13
CA LEU A 1047 22.62 12.22 6.84
C LEU A 1047 21.71 13.23 6.13
N LEU A 1048 20.40 13.11 6.30
CA LEU A 1048 19.43 14.03 5.70
C LEU A 1048 19.54 15.45 6.29
N LEU A 1049 19.85 15.58 7.59
CA LEU A 1049 19.86 16.84 8.33
C LEU A 1049 21.24 17.49 8.49
N THR A 1050 22.31 16.69 8.48
CA THR A 1050 23.68 17.21 8.59
C THR A 1050 24.06 18.03 7.37
N ARG A 1051 24.85 19.10 7.55
CA ARG A 1051 25.49 19.83 6.45
C ARG A 1051 26.94 19.42 6.24
N ASN A 1052 27.47 18.56 7.10
CA ASN A 1052 28.85 18.10 7.06
C ASN A 1052 29.12 17.26 5.81
N LYS A 1053 30.38 17.30 5.40
CA LYS A 1053 30.93 16.55 4.27
C LYS A 1053 32.03 15.63 4.78
N TYR A 1054 31.95 14.36 4.42
CA TYR A 1054 32.82 13.31 4.96
C TYR A 1054 33.84 12.82 3.93
N ASP A 1055 35.04 12.51 4.42
CA ASP A 1055 36.05 11.78 3.66
C ASP A 1055 35.64 10.31 3.51
N ILE A 1056 35.09 9.74 4.58
CA ILE A 1056 34.60 8.37 4.65
C ILE A 1056 33.21 8.35 5.30
N ILE A 1057 32.27 7.66 4.65
CA ILE A 1057 31.05 7.18 5.29
C ILE A 1057 31.17 5.66 5.37
N SER A 1058 31.11 5.10 6.56
CA SER A 1058 31.18 3.66 6.82
C SER A 1058 29.86 3.19 7.41
N MET A 1059 29.40 2.02 6.97
CA MET A 1059 28.09 1.51 7.33
C MET A 1059 28.18 0.05 7.80
N GLU A 1060 27.83 -0.13 9.07
CA GLU A 1060 27.84 -1.40 9.77
C GLU A 1060 26.55 -1.55 10.57
N ILE A 1061 25.49 -1.96 9.86
CA ILE A 1061 24.15 -2.11 10.42
C ILE A 1061 23.77 -3.58 10.53
N SER A 1062 22.67 -3.84 11.25
CA SER A 1062 22.08 -5.19 11.32
C SER A 1062 21.63 -5.69 9.92
N SER A 1063 21.28 -6.98 9.83
CA SER A 1063 20.91 -7.64 8.59
C SER A 1063 19.73 -6.98 7.88
N ILE A 1064 19.78 -6.97 6.54
CA ILE A 1064 18.86 -6.22 5.66
C ILE A 1064 17.39 -6.63 5.81
N TRP A 1065 17.12 -7.85 6.28
CA TRP A 1065 15.75 -8.34 6.50
C TRP A 1065 15.06 -7.78 7.76
N PHE A 1066 15.79 -7.05 8.62
CA PHE A 1066 15.16 -6.29 9.71
C PHE A 1066 14.31 -5.16 9.12
N ALA A 1067 13.10 -4.99 9.64
CA ALA A 1067 12.21 -3.93 9.18
C ALA A 1067 12.91 -2.56 9.24
N GLY A 1068 12.84 -1.78 8.17
CA GLY A 1068 13.51 -0.47 8.04
C GLY A 1068 14.97 -0.50 7.58
N ALA A 1069 15.75 -1.56 7.83
CA ALA A 1069 17.17 -1.62 7.49
C ALA A 1069 17.44 -1.53 5.98
N ALA A 1070 16.58 -2.14 5.16
CA ALA A 1070 16.68 -2.09 3.70
C ALA A 1070 16.62 -0.67 3.11
N SER A 1071 16.07 0.32 3.83
CA SER A 1071 16.03 1.72 3.37
C SER A 1071 17.42 2.36 3.22
N LEU A 1072 18.44 1.76 3.85
CA LEU A 1072 19.86 2.13 3.75
C LEU A 1072 20.57 1.48 2.55
N TYR A 1073 19.87 0.65 1.78
CA TYR A 1073 20.38 0.02 0.54
C TYR A 1073 19.62 0.50 -0.71
N ASN A 1074 18.71 1.46 -0.55
CA ASN A 1074 17.94 2.04 -1.64
C ASN A 1074 18.73 3.10 -2.40
N GLN A 1075 18.37 3.29 -3.67
CA GLN A 1075 19.00 4.28 -4.55
C GLN A 1075 18.97 5.69 -3.95
N GLU A 1076 17.84 6.09 -3.36
CA GLU A 1076 17.68 7.40 -2.72
C GLU A 1076 18.65 7.60 -1.56
N PHE A 1077 18.94 6.54 -0.79
CA PHE A 1077 19.92 6.62 0.28
C PHE A 1077 21.35 6.72 -0.27
N TYR A 1078 21.74 5.91 -1.26
CA TYR A 1078 23.08 6.03 -1.85
C TYR A 1078 23.31 7.40 -2.50
N ARG A 1079 22.28 7.97 -3.12
CA ARG A 1079 22.31 9.35 -3.62
C ARG A 1079 22.50 10.36 -2.49
N LEU A 1080 21.81 10.17 -1.36
CA LEU A 1080 21.98 10.99 -0.16
C LEU A 1080 23.41 10.87 0.38
N ALA A 1081 23.93 9.66 0.57
CA ALA A 1081 25.30 9.42 1.04
C ALA A 1081 26.34 10.06 0.10
N ARG A 1082 26.20 9.87 -1.22
CA ARG A 1082 27.02 10.55 -2.23
C ARG A 1082 26.97 12.07 -2.08
N SER A 1083 25.80 12.64 -1.83
CA SER A 1083 25.65 14.09 -1.63
C SER A 1083 26.33 14.60 -0.36
N LYS A 1084 26.69 13.72 0.58
CA LYS A 1084 27.37 14.04 1.85
C LYS A 1084 28.83 13.60 1.88
N LEU A 1085 29.32 12.90 0.85
CA LEU A 1085 30.74 12.70 0.64
C LEU A 1085 31.40 13.95 0.04
N LYS A 1086 32.69 14.16 0.36
CA LYS A 1086 33.58 15.03 -0.42
C LYS A 1086 33.72 14.48 -1.86
N SER A 1087 34.26 15.28 -2.78
CA SER A 1087 34.38 14.87 -4.19
C SER A 1087 35.20 13.60 -4.38
N ASP A 1088 36.22 13.41 -3.55
CA ASP A 1088 37.09 12.22 -3.50
C ASP A 1088 36.72 11.28 -2.34
N GLY A 1089 35.53 11.43 -1.77
CA GLY A 1089 35.07 10.63 -0.63
C GLY A 1089 34.79 9.18 -0.99
N VAL A 1090 34.84 8.31 0.03
CA VAL A 1090 34.63 6.87 -0.10
C VAL A 1090 33.47 6.42 0.78
N LEU A 1091 32.57 5.63 0.22
CA LEU A 1091 31.54 4.90 0.96
C LEU A 1091 32.01 3.46 1.19
N GLN A 1092 31.93 2.98 2.43
CA GLN A 1092 32.02 1.57 2.76
C GLN A 1092 30.65 1.06 3.20
N GLN A 1093 30.25 -0.08 2.64
CA GLN A 1093 28.97 -0.72 2.94
C GLN A 1093 29.18 -2.22 3.19
N TRP A 1094 28.72 -2.72 4.34
CA TRP A 1094 28.65 -4.16 4.57
C TRP A 1094 27.58 -4.82 3.69
N VAL A 1095 27.89 -6.00 3.15
CA VAL A 1095 26.94 -6.86 2.43
C VAL A 1095 27.05 -8.31 2.93
N GLN A 1096 25.93 -8.84 3.43
CA GLN A 1096 25.84 -10.25 3.84
C GLN A 1096 25.81 -11.15 2.60
N LEU A 1097 26.81 -12.03 2.46
CA LEU A 1097 26.82 -13.05 1.40
C LEU A 1097 25.99 -14.29 1.77
N HIS A 1098 25.74 -14.48 3.08
CA HIS A 1098 24.91 -15.53 3.63
C HIS A 1098 23.45 -15.08 3.78
N HIS A 1099 22.51 -16.04 3.70
CA HIS A 1099 21.07 -15.80 3.86
C HIS A 1099 20.50 -14.76 2.87
N MET A 1100 21.16 -14.60 1.72
CA MET A 1100 20.82 -13.63 0.68
C MET A 1100 20.70 -14.33 -0.67
N SER A 1101 19.60 -14.10 -1.38
CA SER A 1101 19.45 -14.67 -2.71
C SER A 1101 20.37 -13.96 -3.72
N PRO A 1102 20.77 -14.65 -4.81
CA PRO A 1102 21.56 -14.02 -5.87
C PRO A 1102 20.95 -12.74 -6.43
N THR A 1103 19.63 -12.71 -6.58
CA THR A 1103 18.92 -11.54 -7.10
C THR A 1103 18.95 -10.37 -6.14
N ASP A 1104 18.90 -10.61 -4.82
CA ASP A 1104 19.04 -9.56 -3.80
C ASP A 1104 20.47 -9.00 -3.79
N PHE A 1105 21.48 -9.88 -3.87
CA PHE A 1105 22.89 -9.49 -3.96
C PHE A 1105 23.17 -8.59 -5.16
N LEU A 1106 22.69 -9.01 -6.34
CA LEU A 1106 22.83 -8.24 -7.59
C LEU A 1106 22.04 -6.92 -7.54
N THR A 1107 20.88 -6.91 -6.89
CA THR A 1107 20.09 -5.69 -6.66
C THR A 1107 20.88 -4.68 -5.82
N ILE A 1108 21.56 -5.11 -4.76
CA ILE A 1108 22.38 -4.23 -3.91
C ILE A 1108 23.52 -3.62 -4.72
N ILE A 1109 24.31 -4.46 -5.40
CA ILE A 1109 25.45 -4.01 -6.20
C ILE A 1109 25.00 -3.09 -7.33
N GLY A 1110 23.95 -3.47 -8.07
CA GLY A 1110 23.40 -2.67 -9.16
C GLY A 1110 22.85 -1.32 -8.68
N THR A 1111 22.21 -1.29 -7.51
CA THR A 1111 21.68 -0.05 -6.91
C THR A 1111 22.81 0.88 -6.46
N LEU A 1112 23.87 0.34 -5.86
CA LEU A 1112 25.05 1.12 -5.49
C LEU A 1112 25.79 1.67 -6.73
N ARG A 1113 26.00 0.81 -7.73
CA ARG A 1113 26.66 1.15 -9.01
C ARG A 1113 25.89 2.19 -9.84
N ALA A 1114 24.58 2.31 -9.64
CA ALA A 1114 23.76 3.34 -10.27
C ALA A 1114 24.09 4.77 -9.76
N GLU A 1115 24.59 4.89 -8.53
CA GLU A 1115 24.94 6.19 -7.93
C GLU A 1115 26.46 6.42 -7.83
N PHE A 1116 27.27 5.36 -7.87
CA PHE A 1116 28.74 5.41 -7.80
C PHE A 1116 29.40 4.79 -9.03
N SER A 1117 30.40 5.48 -9.60
CA SER A 1117 31.12 5.06 -10.81
C SER A 1117 32.05 3.86 -10.59
N TYR A 1118 32.67 3.75 -9.42
CA TYR A 1118 33.61 2.69 -9.10
C TYR A 1118 33.14 1.96 -7.84
N VAL A 1119 32.87 0.66 -7.97
CA VAL A 1119 32.40 -0.20 -6.88
C VAL A 1119 33.27 -1.44 -6.84
N SER A 1120 33.91 -1.71 -5.71
CA SER A 1120 34.73 -2.90 -5.47
C SER A 1120 34.11 -3.76 -4.38
N LEU A 1121 34.34 -5.07 -4.44
CA LEU A 1121 33.89 -6.04 -3.42
C LEU A 1121 35.09 -6.75 -2.82
N TYR A 1122 35.14 -6.80 -1.49
CA TYR A 1122 36.15 -7.51 -0.69
C TYR A 1122 35.48 -8.57 0.19
N LEU A 1123 36.25 -9.57 0.63
CA LEU A 1123 35.82 -10.58 1.60
C LEU A 1123 36.82 -10.67 2.75
N VAL A 1124 36.47 -10.08 3.90
CA VAL A 1124 37.35 -10.06 5.08
C VAL A 1124 36.66 -10.74 6.25
N GLY A 1125 37.32 -11.70 6.89
CA GLY A 1125 36.76 -12.43 8.03
C GLY A 1125 35.45 -13.18 7.72
N GLY A 1126 35.22 -13.52 6.45
CA GLY A 1126 33.97 -14.15 5.99
C GLY A 1126 32.81 -13.18 5.70
N GLN A 1127 33.04 -11.86 5.80
CA GLN A 1127 32.04 -10.82 5.54
C GLN A 1127 32.33 -10.08 4.23
N GLY A 1128 31.27 -9.83 3.45
CA GLY A 1128 31.35 -9.06 2.21
C GLY A 1128 31.40 -7.56 2.49
N ILE A 1129 32.32 -6.84 1.85
CA ILE A 1129 32.52 -5.41 2.05
C ILE A 1129 32.59 -4.71 0.71
N LEU A 1130 31.64 -3.80 0.46
CA LEU A 1130 31.60 -2.95 -0.73
C LEU A 1130 32.32 -1.63 -0.44
N ILE A 1131 33.18 -1.23 -1.37
CA ILE A 1131 33.83 0.09 -1.39
C ILE A 1131 33.38 0.81 -2.64
N ALA A 1132 32.84 2.03 -2.49
CA ALA A 1132 32.29 2.80 -3.59
C ALA A 1132 32.78 4.26 -3.60
N THR A 1133 33.09 4.76 -4.79
CA THR A 1133 33.54 6.14 -5.00
C THR A 1133 33.21 6.63 -6.43
N ASN A 1134 33.23 7.94 -6.63
CA ASN A 1134 33.12 8.57 -7.95
C ASN A 1134 34.46 9.16 -8.44
N ASP A 1135 35.51 9.08 -7.63
CA ASP A 1135 36.84 9.54 -8.00
C ASP A 1135 37.71 8.36 -8.43
N ILE A 1136 38.23 8.42 -9.65
CA ILE A 1136 39.08 7.38 -10.21
C ILE A 1136 40.37 7.17 -9.39
N SER A 1137 40.91 8.22 -8.76
CA SER A 1137 42.12 8.12 -7.92
C SER A 1137 41.89 7.35 -6.62
N ARG A 1138 40.63 7.07 -6.30
CA ARG A 1138 40.18 6.32 -5.13
C ARG A 1138 39.60 4.95 -5.51
N ALA A 1139 39.54 4.62 -6.80
CA ALA A 1139 38.92 3.38 -7.29
C ALA A 1139 39.69 2.12 -6.85
N GLU A 1140 41.01 2.24 -6.66
CA GLU A 1140 41.91 1.18 -6.20
C GLU A 1140 42.64 1.59 -4.91
N PRO A 1141 43.08 0.62 -4.07
CA PRO A 1141 43.88 0.90 -2.88
C PRO A 1141 45.20 1.62 -3.20
N ASN A 1142 45.55 2.64 -2.42
CA ASN A 1142 46.78 3.40 -2.63
C ASN A 1142 47.97 2.75 -1.89
N ALA A 1143 49.01 2.35 -2.63
CA ALA A 1143 50.19 1.68 -2.07
C ALA A 1143 51.05 2.51 -1.10
N GLU A 1144 51.02 3.84 -1.22
CA GLU A 1144 51.66 4.73 -0.25
C GLU A 1144 50.84 4.78 1.04
N VAL A 1145 49.51 4.89 0.93
CA VAL A 1145 48.60 4.86 2.08
C VAL A 1145 48.70 3.53 2.83
N MET A 1146 48.80 2.41 2.12
CA MET A 1146 49.01 1.09 2.72
C MET A 1146 50.27 1.06 3.60
N ARG A 1147 51.40 1.58 3.10
CA ARG A 1147 52.65 1.66 3.87
C ARG A 1147 52.52 2.59 5.07
N VAL A 1148 51.93 3.76 4.89
CA VAL A 1148 51.71 4.73 5.97
C VAL A 1148 50.84 4.14 7.08
N LEU A 1149 49.77 3.43 6.74
CA LEU A 1149 48.90 2.79 7.74
C LEU A 1149 49.61 1.67 8.52
N ASP A 1150 50.44 0.88 7.85
CA ASP A 1150 51.25 -0.15 8.51
C ASP A 1150 52.32 0.44 9.44
N ASP A 1151 52.81 1.64 9.19
CA ASP A 1151 53.82 2.29 10.05
C ASP A 1151 53.21 3.26 11.08
N PHE A 1152 51.90 3.55 11.00
CA PHE A 1152 51.25 4.55 11.84
C PHE A 1152 51.10 4.08 13.30
N SER A 1153 51.80 4.74 14.22
CA SER A 1153 51.81 4.37 15.65
C SER A 1153 50.43 4.31 16.31
N GLY A 1154 49.49 5.16 15.90
CA GLY A 1154 48.12 5.17 16.42
C GLY A 1154 47.36 3.86 16.19
N LEU A 1155 47.71 3.12 15.12
CA LEU A 1155 47.06 1.87 14.75
C LEU A 1155 47.82 0.61 15.20
N HIS A 1156 48.90 0.74 15.98
CA HIS A 1156 49.70 -0.42 16.40
C HIS A 1156 48.87 -1.48 17.14
N ALA A 1157 48.06 -1.05 18.12
CA ALA A 1157 47.19 -1.94 18.89
C ALA A 1157 46.11 -2.60 18.01
N VAL A 1158 45.53 -1.84 17.07
CA VAL A 1158 44.56 -2.36 16.09
C VAL A 1158 45.20 -3.40 15.19
N ARG A 1159 46.44 -3.19 14.74
CA ARG A 1159 47.18 -4.14 13.90
C ARG A 1159 47.49 -5.43 14.65
N GLU A 1160 47.86 -5.36 15.93
CA GLU A 1160 48.03 -6.55 16.77
C GLU A 1160 46.72 -7.35 16.88
N LEU A 1161 45.58 -6.68 17.07
CA LEU A 1161 44.26 -7.33 17.08
C LEU A 1161 43.90 -7.95 15.73
N ALA A 1162 44.26 -7.31 14.61
CA ALA A 1162 44.04 -7.85 13.28
C ALA A 1162 44.88 -9.12 13.00
N GLY A 1163 46.03 -9.26 13.67
CA GLY A 1163 46.96 -10.38 13.52
C GLY A 1163 47.69 -10.42 12.18
N ARG A 1164 47.63 -9.33 11.38
CA ARG A 1164 48.28 -9.18 10.08
C ARG A 1164 48.44 -7.71 9.70
N ASN A 1165 49.33 -7.43 8.75
CA ASN A 1165 49.49 -6.09 8.18
C ASN A 1165 48.24 -5.67 7.39
N PHE A 1166 47.92 -4.38 7.40
CA PHE A 1166 46.78 -3.82 6.67
C PHE A 1166 46.97 -3.88 5.16
N SER A 1167 48.22 -3.78 4.68
CA SER A 1167 48.57 -4.04 3.28
C SER A 1167 48.19 -5.45 2.82
N ALA A 1168 48.22 -6.45 3.70
CA ALA A 1168 47.77 -7.80 3.37
C ALA A 1168 46.25 -7.90 3.22
N ILE A 1169 45.48 -7.01 3.89
CA ILE A 1169 44.01 -6.96 3.79
C ILE A 1169 43.58 -6.47 2.40
N ALA A 1170 44.39 -5.65 1.72
CA ALA A 1170 44.10 -5.19 0.36
C ALA A 1170 44.00 -6.34 -0.66
N ASN A 1171 44.66 -7.48 -0.39
CA ASN A 1171 44.65 -8.67 -1.25
C ASN A 1171 43.34 -9.48 -1.14
N GLU A 1172 42.43 -9.11 -0.24
CA GLU A 1172 41.11 -9.74 -0.07
C GLU A 1172 40.07 -9.23 -1.10
N LEU A 1173 40.53 -8.53 -2.14
CA LEU A 1173 39.70 -8.02 -3.23
C LEU A 1173 39.10 -9.20 -4.02
N LEU A 1174 37.77 -9.29 -4.02
CA LEU A 1174 37.02 -10.26 -4.82
C LEU A 1174 36.65 -9.71 -6.20
N LEU A 1175 36.13 -8.49 -6.29
CA LEU A 1175 35.76 -7.89 -7.58
C LEU A 1175 36.33 -6.48 -7.68
N THR A 1176 37.07 -6.24 -8.76
CA THR A 1176 37.45 -4.90 -9.21
C THR A 1176 36.24 -4.12 -9.75
N PRO A 1177 36.31 -2.78 -9.86
CA PRO A 1177 35.23 -1.97 -10.46
C PRO A 1177 34.81 -2.44 -11.84
N ARG A 1178 35.78 -2.84 -12.66
CA ARG A 1178 35.55 -3.39 -14.00
C ARG A 1178 34.80 -4.72 -13.96
N GLN A 1179 35.18 -5.63 -13.06
CA GLN A 1179 34.53 -6.93 -12.93
C GLN A 1179 33.10 -6.83 -12.38
N VAL A 1180 32.82 -5.81 -11.55
CA VAL A 1180 31.44 -5.48 -11.16
C VAL A 1180 30.59 -5.09 -12.36
N ASP A 1181 31.12 -4.29 -13.29
CA ASP A 1181 30.41 -3.92 -14.52
C ASP A 1181 30.14 -5.15 -15.40
N VAL A 1182 31.13 -6.04 -15.56
CA VAL A 1182 30.96 -7.31 -16.28
C VAL A 1182 29.87 -8.18 -15.63
N LEU A 1183 29.88 -8.29 -14.30
CA LEU A 1183 28.88 -9.06 -13.54
C LEU A 1183 27.45 -8.53 -13.80
N LEU A 1184 27.26 -7.22 -13.86
CA LEU A 1184 25.93 -6.61 -14.06
C LEU A 1184 25.45 -6.69 -15.52
N ASP A 1185 26.33 -6.52 -16.50
CA ASP A 1185 25.97 -6.52 -17.93
C ASP A 1185 25.57 -7.91 -18.45
N GLU A 1186 26.22 -8.96 -17.97
CA GLU A 1186 26.05 -10.32 -18.51
C GLU A 1186 24.74 -11.00 -18.14
N ILE A 1187 24.13 -10.59 -17.03
CA ILE A 1187 22.88 -11.19 -16.55
C ILE A 1187 21.66 -10.59 -17.28
N GLY A 1188 21.88 -9.65 -18.23
CA GLY A 1188 20.82 -9.04 -19.02
C GLY A 1188 19.89 -8.15 -18.19
N PHE A 1189 20.39 -7.62 -17.08
CA PHE A 1189 19.62 -6.76 -16.20
C PHE A 1189 19.32 -5.41 -16.87
N GLY A 1190 18.11 -5.25 -17.40
CA GLY A 1190 17.60 -3.92 -17.75
C GLY A 1190 17.62 -3.03 -16.49
N ARG A 1191 18.50 -2.02 -16.46
CA ARG A 1191 18.81 -1.18 -15.28
C ARG A 1191 17.59 -0.65 -14.51
N ALA A 1192 16.42 -0.52 -15.14
CA ALA A 1192 15.20 -0.02 -14.50
C ALA A 1192 14.42 -1.07 -13.66
N LEU A 1193 14.57 -2.37 -13.92
CA LEU A 1193 13.77 -3.43 -13.28
C LEU A 1193 14.36 -3.94 -11.95
N TRP A 1194 15.59 -3.55 -11.62
CA TRP A 1194 16.40 -4.21 -10.58
C TRP A 1194 17.03 -3.26 -9.57
N LEU A 1195 16.62 -1.99 -9.56
CA LEU A 1195 17.02 -1.04 -8.52
C LEU A 1195 16.09 -1.14 -7.32
N SER A 1196 16.67 -1.18 -6.12
CA SER A 1196 15.89 -0.98 -4.90
C SER A 1196 15.64 0.51 -4.72
N THR A 1197 14.37 0.89 -4.54
CA THR A 1197 13.96 2.28 -4.32
C THR A 1197 13.02 2.36 -3.13
N ASP A 1198 12.87 3.55 -2.57
CA ASP A 1198 11.90 3.82 -1.51
C ASP A 1198 10.45 3.53 -1.92
N LYS A 1199 10.17 3.49 -3.23
CA LYS A 1199 8.83 3.25 -3.79
C LYS A 1199 8.51 1.79 -4.04
N ASN A 1200 9.50 0.93 -4.28
CA ASN A 1200 9.27 -0.48 -4.59
C ASN A 1200 9.60 -1.44 -3.43
N LEU A 1201 10.36 -0.98 -2.42
CA LEU A 1201 10.70 -1.71 -1.18
C LEU A 1201 11.18 -3.15 -1.41
N ARG A 1202 11.85 -3.40 -2.54
CA ARG A 1202 12.15 -4.76 -3.01
C ARG A 1202 12.96 -5.57 -1.99
N LEU A 1203 14.09 -5.02 -1.55
CA LEU A 1203 15.00 -5.69 -0.61
C LEU A 1203 14.33 -5.95 0.76
N GLU A 1204 13.43 -5.06 1.21
CA GLU A 1204 12.73 -5.19 2.49
C GLU A 1204 11.82 -6.43 2.51
N TYR A 1205 11.20 -6.77 1.37
CA TYR A 1205 10.26 -7.89 1.25
C TYR A 1205 10.88 -9.16 0.65
N SER A 1206 12.00 -9.09 -0.07
CA SER A 1206 12.66 -10.27 -0.64
C SER A 1206 13.62 -10.95 0.34
N THR A 1207 14.45 -10.16 1.05
CA THR A 1207 15.51 -10.71 1.92
C THR A 1207 15.00 -11.58 3.08
N PRO A 1208 13.83 -11.34 3.71
CA PRO A 1208 13.30 -12.27 4.72
C PRO A 1208 12.99 -13.67 4.17
N LYS A 1209 12.66 -13.78 2.88
CA LYS A 1209 12.37 -15.06 2.23
C LYS A 1209 13.64 -15.89 2.01
N ALA A 1210 14.74 -15.23 1.65
CA ALA A 1210 16.04 -15.87 1.49
C ALA A 1210 16.56 -16.43 2.83
N ASN A 1211 16.41 -15.66 3.92
CA ASN A 1211 16.77 -16.12 5.27
C ASN A 1211 15.97 -17.35 5.74
N ALA A 1212 14.77 -17.57 5.21
CA ALA A 1212 13.91 -18.67 5.62
C ALA A 1212 14.24 -20.01 4.93
N ASN A 1213 15.19 -20.07 3.98
CA ASN A 1213 15.51 -21.26 3.21
C ASN A 1213 16.92 -21.82 3.56
N PRO A 1214 17.05 -22.67 4.60
CA PRO A 1214 18.34 -23.11 5.13
C PRO A 1214 19.05 -24.15 4.24
N HIS A 1215 18.39 -24.71 3.22
CA HIS A 1215 18.95 -25.78 2.38
C HIS A 1215 19.71 -25.26 1.16
N VAL A 1216 19.73 -23.95 0.97
CA VAL A 1216 20.44 -23.30 -0.11
C VAL A 1216 21.69 -22.67 0.48
N ASP A 1217 22.86 -23.20 0.11
CA ASP A 1217 24.13 -22.55 0.42
C ASP A 1217 24.27 -21.29 -0.44
N THR A 1218 23.58 -20.23 0.02
CA THR A 1218 23.55 -18.93 -0.64
C THR A 1218 24.94 -18.34 -0.80
N VAL A 1219 25.87 -18.63 0.12
CA VAL A 1219 27.25 -18.17 0.02
C VAL A 1219 27.91 -18.81 -1.19
N GLU A 1220 27.84 -20.14 -1.32
CA GLU A 1220 28.48 -20.83 -2.44
C GLU A 1220 27.88 -20.43 -3.80
N ILE A 1221 26.56 -20.22 -3.87
CA ILE A 1221 25.90 -19.75 -5.10
C ILE A 1221 26.36 -18.33 -5.46
N ASN A 1222 26.38 -17.41 -4.49
CA ASN A 1222 26.83 -16.03 -4.72
C ASN A 1222 28.32 -16.01 -5.09
N MET A 1223 29.15 -16.82 -4.45
CA MET A 1223 30.56 -17.00 -4.79
C MET A 1223 30.77 -17.63 -6.16
N GLY A 1224 29.86 -18.50 -6.62
CA GLY A 1224 29.86 -19.04 -7.97
C GLY A 1224 29.63 -17.97 -9.03
N LEU A 1225 28.70 -17.03 -8.78
CA LEU A 1225 28.47 -15.88 -9.66
C LEU A 1225 29.68 -14.94 -9.73
N ILE A 1226 30.31 -14.67 -8.59
CA ILE A 1226 31.53 -13.87 -8.51
C ILE A 1226 32.66 -14.51 -9.31
N ARG A 1227 32.91 -15.81 -9.11
CA ARG A 1227 33.93 -16.58 -9.85
C ARG A 1227 33.68 -16.60 -11.36
N ALA A 1228 32.41 -16.72 -11.78
CA ALA A 1228 32.04 -16.67 -13.19
C ALA A 1228 32.37 -15.30 -13.84
N ALA A 1229 32.10 -14.19 -13.14
CA ALA A 1229 32.45 -12.85 -13.64
C ALA A 1229 33.97 -12.64 -13.75
N GLN A 1230 34.75 -13.12 -12.76
CA GLN A 1230 36.23 -13.06 -12.79
C GLN A 1230 36.82 -13.82 -13.99
N ALA A 1231 36.33 -15.04 -14.25
CA ALA A 1231 36.80 -15.87 -15.35
C ALA A 1231 36.53 -15.21 -16.71
N ARG A 1232 35.35 -14.62 -16.90
CA ARG A 1232 34.95 -13.98 -18.16
C ARG A 1232 35.65 -12.67 -18.44
N ASP A 1233 35.91 -11.86 -17.41
CA ASP A 1233 36.76 -10.68 -17.59
C ASP A 1233 38.16 -11.07 -18.07
N SER A 1234 38.71 -12.17 -17.53
CA SER A 1234 39.99 -12.74 -17.98
C SER A 1234 39.94 -13.18 -19.45
N GLU A 1235 38.85 -13.80 -19.89
CA GLU A 1235 38.63 -14.16 -21.31
C GLU A 1235 38.51 -12.93 -22.22
N ARG A 1236 37.81 -11.86 -21.78
CA ARG A 1236 37.68 -10.60 -22.53
C ARG A 1236 39.00 -9.86 -22.66
N VAL A 1237 39.82 -9.84 -21.61
CA VAL A 1237 41.19 -9.29 -21.66
C VAL A 1237 42.05 -10.09 -22.63
N ASN A 1238 41.99 -11.43 -22.59
CA ASN A 1238 42.77 -12.29 -23.47
C ASN A 1238 42.35 -12.23 -24.94
N SER A 1239 41.07 -11.98 -25.24
CA SER A 1239 40.53 -11.86 -26.60
C SER A 1239 40.65 -10.46 -27.22
N SER A 1240 40.80 -9.41 -26.40
CA SER A 1240 41.05 -8.03 -26.87
C SER A 1240 42.53 -7.67 -26.98
N GLY A 1241 43.43 -8.53 -26.47
CA GLY A 1241 44.88 -8.44 -26.61
C GLY A 1241 45.47 -9.25 -27.77
N GLY A 1242 44.64 -9.76 -28.69
CA GLY A 1242 45.02 -10.54 -29.88
C GLY A 1242 44.98 -9.73 -31.17
#